data_AF-A0A4R1MZT9-F1
#
_entry.id   AF-A0A4R1MZT9-F1
#
_cell.length_a   1.000
_cell.length_b   1.000
_cell.length_c   1.000
_cell.angle_alpha   90.00
_cell.angle_beta   90.00
_cell.angle_gamma   90.00
#
_symmetry.space_group_name_H-M   'P 1'
#
loop_
_entity.id
_entity.type
_entity.pdbx_description
1 polymer ?
#
loop_
_entity_poly.entity_id
_entity_poly.type
_entity_poly.pdbx_seq_one_letter_code
_entity_poly.pdbx_strand_id
1 'polypeptide(L)'
;MNKIDIRDIPISNEEDDYLNLEKYATALSDFIKTSETPITVSLQGEWGCGKTSLMNIIERKLCHSHLEDTYECISINTWELYLQGDEKDAIEHLTYLILKEIATITKEKNCKIEHELEDVFDNFKRYFMKTTDFIMGLQGTDTASRKNAMSLFNQNDYTYMKQLRNKLGKVVTTLVENHNNISNKGFIFFIDDLDRIQPSLAVKILEVLKNLFVIEKCIFVLAVDYEVIVRGLKEKYGDLNNRNEKMYKSYFDKLIQLPFVMPTNNYDITQFVLKSLVDIRYFDSNDELTDLDKKRIVNSIEFTIGKNPRSIKRLINALKLSRIYDEINEQVLINKGFKISNLMFLCIQLAYPKIYNMFEQYPIYKNWKLSYFTHLIDGQINNRDENDWKEILYEVALNDEELVRRIVTIKKLSYIIEDIFEYNEDMDIDKIWKVISLSALTNLSYMTSHNDFEYNGDAYNQSSETQYTQGNRLLDNVILKDDTYVLDVGCGNGKTTIDLFKKNNTINIDAFDLSKSQIDIAKKNRLENNISELAIKFYVKDAATINYKNKYDFIFSNASLHWITDATTMYTLLYNALKSGGQLAVHQGGYKSYYGLHDAVLKAIDHLSYQSYYSDWEYPVFYPTKEEMEQLLSQVGFKDISVISETNDGTAYNNLVENFCNASLLPYLNRLPKDDFREALIKEYYRICENEPINLYTHRLYIFAKKE
;
A
#
# COMPACT_ATOMS: atom_id res chain seq x y z
N MET A 1 5.24 33.18 -13.11
CA MET A 1 4.71 31.96 -12.47
C MET A 1 5.54 31.69 -11.22
N ASN A 2 5.05 32.03 -10.03
CA ASN A 2 5.73 31.63 -8.79
C ASN A 2 5.43 30.14 -8.56
N LYS A 3 6.49 29.32 -8.58
CA LYS A 3 6.41 27.90 -8.18
C LYS A 3 6.12 27.83 -6.69
N ILE A 4 4.86 27.63 -6.32
CA ILE A 4 4.47 27.36 -4.93
C ILE A 4 3.87 25.96 -4.90
N ASP A 5 4.73 24.95 -4.99
CA ASP A 5 4.40 23.60 -4.55
C ASP A 5 4.69 23.55 -3.05
N ILE A 6 3.78 22.98 -2.25
CA ILE A 6 4.08 22.79 -0.82
C ILE A 6 4.98 21.57 -0.72
N ARG A 7 6.27 21.84 -0.51
CA ARG A 7 7.28 20.79 -0.37
C ARG A 7 7.10 20.07 0.97
N ASP A 8 7.25 18.75 0.93
CA ASP A 8 7.33 17.93 2.13
C ASP A 8 8.76 17.93 2.68
N ILE A 9 9.19 19.11 3.14
CA ILE A 9 10.50 19.31 3.79
C ILE A 9 10.24 19.71 5.25
N PRO A 10 11.06 19.21 6.21
CA PRO A 10 11.05 19.70 7.59
C PRO A 10 11.30 21.21 7.65
N ILE A 11 10.74 21.88 8.66
CA ILE A 11 10.99 23.31 8.82
C ILE A 11 12.45 23.56 9.20
N SER A 12 13.04 24.60 8.61
CA SER A 12 14.41 25.05 8.89
C SER A 12 14.45 26.41 9.59
N ASN A 13 13.37 27.21 9.48
CA ASN A 13 13.29 28.58 10.01
C ASN A 13 12.05 28.78 10.90
N GLU A 14 12.13 29.73 11.83
CA GLU A 14 11.02 30.10 12.74
C GLU A 14 9.77 30.62 12.02
N GLU A 15 9.97 31.32 10.90
CA GLU A 15 8.87 31.88 10.10
C GLU A 15 7.97 30.80 9.45
N ASP A 16 8.44 29.55 9.43
CA ASP A 16 7.74 28.41 8.87
C ASP A 16 7.01 27.55 9.93
N ASP A 17 7.07 27.93 11.23
CA ASP A 17 6.43 27.19 12.33
C ASP A 17 4.94 27.54 12.52
N TYR A 18 4.13 27.20 11.53
CA TYR A 18 2.67 27.43 11.57
C TYR A 18 1.94 26.57 12.61
N LEU A 19 2.60 25.57 13.20
CA LEU A 19 2.02 24.62 14.16
C LEU A 19 2.42 24.92 15.60
N ASN A 20 3.22 25.98 15.81
CA ASN A 20 3.70 26.41 17.11
C ASN A 20 4.46 25.27 17.84
N LEU A 21 5.35 24.60 17.11
CA LEU A 21 6.31 23.62 17.62
C LEU A 21 7.37 24.27 18.50
N GLU A 22 7.67 25.55 18.30
CA GLU A 22 8.69 26.33 18.99
C GLU A 22 8.53 26.29 20.52
N LYS A 23 7.29 26.31 21.03
CA LYS A 23 7.02 26.20 22.47
C LYS A 23 7.44 24.84 23.04
N TYR A 24 7.23 23.76 22.29
CA TYR A 24 7.63 22.41 22.69
C TYR A 24 9.14 22.22 22.56
N ALA A 25 9.72 22.75 21.48
CA ALA A 25 11.17 22.76 21.29
C ALA A 25 11.87 23.49 22.42
N THR A 26 11.36 24.66 22.82
CA THR A 26 11.91 25.45 23.92
C THR A 26 11.84 24.67 25.25
N ALA A 27 10.69 24.08 25.58
CA ALA A 27 10.56 23.27 26.78
C ALA A 27 11.52 22.06 26.79
N LEU A 28 11.67 21.37 25.66
CA LEU A 28 12.61 20.25 25.53
C LEU A 28 14.07 20.70 25.61
N SER A 29 14.42 21.83 24.98
CA SER A 29 15.75 22.42 25.07
C SER A 29 16.09 22.84 26.50
N ASP A 30 15.17 23.45 27.23
CA ASP A 30 15.38 23.86 28.63
C ASP A 30 15.49 22.65 29.56
N PHE A 31 14.68 21.61 29.32
CA PHE A 31 14.81 20.33 30.00
C PHE A 31 16.20 19.71 29.76
N ILE A 32 16.67 19.68 28.51
CA ILE A 32 17.98 19.15 28.15
C ILE A 32 19.11 19.94 28.84
N LYS A 33 19.04 21.27 28.82
CA LYS A 33 20.05 22.15 29.45
C LYS A 33 20.15 21.99 30.97
N THR A 34 19.02 21.65 31.62
CA THR A 34 18.93 21.51 33.08
C THR A 34 19.10 20.07 33.57
N SER A 35 19.15 19.10 32.66
CA SER A 35 19.32 17.69 32.97
C SER A 35 20.78 17.30 33.17
N GLU A 36 21.03 16.35 34.07
CA GLU A 36 22.32 15.68 34.14
C GLU A 36 22.49 14.71 32.96
N THR A 37 23.73 14.57 32.48
CA THR A 37 24.08 13.61 31.43
C THR A 37 24.58 12.30 32.06
N PRO A 38 24.34 11.13 31.44
CA PRO A 38 23.72 10.94 30.14
C PRO A 38 22.19 10.95 30.18
N ILE A 39 21.56 11.42 29.10
CA ILE A 39 20.11 11.38 28.95
C ILE A 39 19.70 11.01 27.52
N THR A 40 18.69 10.14 27.41
CA THR A 40 18.09 9.76 26.14
C THR A 40 16.64 10.24 26.11
N VAL A 41 16.36 11.09 25.13
CA VAL A 41 15.05 11.65 24.81
C VAL A 41 14.56 11.00 23.53
N SER A 42 13.31 10.56 23.48
CA SER A 42 12.70 10.11 22.23
C SER A 42 11.56 11.04 21.81
N LEU A 43 11.58 11.50 20.57
CA LEU A 43 10.46 12.15 19.91
C LEU A 43 9.61 11.05 19.25
N GLN A 44 8.42 10.82 19.79
CA GLN A 44 7.53 9.72 19.41
C GLN A 44 6.31 10.24 18.65
N GLY A 45 5.99 9.59 17.54
CA GLY A 45 4.76 9.87 16.82
C GLY A 45 4.73 9.19 15.46
N GLU A 46 3.56 9.17 14.85
CA GLU A 46 3.35 8.62 13.52
C GLU A 46 4.20 9.35 12.46
N TRP A 47 4.29 8.75 11.28
CA TRP A 47 4.95 9.38 10.16
C TRP A 47 4.29 10.72 9.78
N GLY A 48 5.10 11.76 9.58
CA GLY A 48 4.63 13.08 9.13
C GLY A 48 4.14 14.03 10.22
N CYS A 49 4.18 13.63 11.50
CA CYS A 49 3.71 14.47 12.62
C CYS A 49 4.65 15.64 12.99
N GLY A 50 5.83 15.74 12.36
CA GLY A 50 6.80 16.81 12.58
C GLY A 50 8.00 16.47 13.48
N LYS A 51 8.37 15.19 13.65
CA LYS A 51 9.53 14.77 14.49
C LYS A 51 10.83 15.45 14.05
N THR A 52 11.23 15.28 12.79
CA THR A 52 12.43 15.92 12.21
C THR A 52 12.37 17.45 12.29
N SER A 53 11.20 18.04 12.06
CA SER A 53 10.99 19.49 12.22
C SER A 53 11.31 19.96 13.65
N LEU A 54 10.74 19.27 14.65
CA LEU A 54 11.00 19.57 16.05
C LEU A 54 12.47 19.34 16.42
N MET A 55 13.07 18.27 15.89
CA MET A 55 14.48 17.93 16.06
C MET A 55 15.40 19.05 15.54
N ASN A 56 15.16 19.55 14.32
CA ASN A 56 15.93 20.66 13.72
C ASN A 56 15.85 21.94 14.57
N ILE A 57 14.68 22.25 15.15
CA ILE A 57 14.53 23.41 16.04
C ILE A 57 15.37 23.21 17.31
N ILE A 58 15.30 22.03 17.92
CA ILE A 58 16.07 21.68 19.12
C ILE A 58 17.58 21.76 18.82
N GLU A 59 18.03 21.17 17.72
CA GLU A 59 19.41 21.24 17.23
C GLU A 59 19.88 22.69 17.10
N ARG A 60 19.12 23.54 16.42
CA ARG A 60 19.43 24.96 16.28
C ARG A 60 19.56 25.68 17.62
N LYS A 61 18.64 25.42 18.56
CA LYS A 61 18.63 26.03 19.91
C LYS A 61 19.78 25.56 20.80
N LEU A 62 20.22 24.31 20.66
CA LEU A 62 21.22 23.70 21.53
C LEU A 62 22.64 23.74 20.96
N CYS A 63 22.79 23.74 19.63
CA CYS A 63 24.10 23.57 18.98
C CYS A 63 24.54 24.79 18.18
N HIS A 64 23.60 25.54 17.60
CA HIS A 64 23.91 26.65 16.70
C HIS A 64 23.60 28.04 17.29
N SER A 65 23.25 28.11 18.58
CA SER A 65 23.01 29.39 19.24
C SER A 65 24.33 30.17 19.44
N HIS A 66 24.32 31.49 19.28
CA HIS A 66 25.48 32.36 19.52
C HIS A 66 25.87 32.51 21.02
N LEU A 67 25.31 31.69 21.91
CA LEU A 67 25.55 31.72 23.35
C LEU A 67 26.74 30.81 23.71
N GLU A 68 27.44 31.11 24.80
CA GLU A 68 28.60 30.33 25.29
C GLU A 68 28.24 28.90 25.79
N ASP A 69 26.94 28.57 25.86
CA ASP A 69 26.37 27.37 26.49
C ASP A 69 25.73 26.40 25.45
N THR A 70 26.42 26.14 24.34
CA THR A 70 25.98 25.20 23.28
C THR A 70 26.47 23.78 23.53
N TYR A 71 25.97 22.78 22.78
CA TYR A 71 26.49 21.41 22.71
C TYR A 71 27.14 21.15 21.34
N GLU A 72 28.09 20.22 21.27
CA GLU A 72 28.57 19.73 19.97
C GLU A 72 27.53 18.81 19.32
N CYS A 73 27.17 19.09 18.08
CA CYS A 73 26.12 18.37 17.37
C CYS A 73 26.67 17.21 16.54
N ILE A 74 26.02 16.05 16.61
CA ILE A 74 26.19 14.96 15.66
C ILE A 74 24.81 14.51 15.19
N SER A 75 24.51 14.72 13.91
CA SER A 75 23.23 14.39 13.30
C SER A 75 23.39 13.21 12.35
N ILE A 76 22.59 12.17 12.55
CA ILE A 76 22.66 10.90 11.81
C ILE A 76 21.28 10.54 11.28
N ASN A 77 21.17 10.46 9.96
CA ASN A 77 19.98 9.91 9.29
C ASN A 77 20.16 8.40 9.08
N THR A 78 19.36 7.59 9.77
CA THR A 78 19.51 6.12 9.73
C THR A 78 19.03 5.47 8.43
N TRP A 79 18.12 6.12 7.70
CA TRP A 79 17.65 5.66 6.39
C TRP A 79 18.74 5.76 5.32
N GLU A 80 19.55 6.81 5.33
CA GLU A 80 20.67 6.97 4.38
C GLU A 80 21.71 5.86 4.50
N LEU A 81 21.90 5.33 5.73
CA LEU A 81 22.81 4.20 6.00
C LEU A 81 22.34 2.91 5.31
N TYR A 82 21.03 2.72 5.21
CA TYR A 82 20.42 1.54 4.60
C TYR A 82 20.54 1.53 3.08
N LEU A 83 20.59 2.69 2.43
CA LEU A 83 20.73 2.77 0.97
C LEU A 83 22.12 2.33 0.45
N GLN A 84 23.10 2.11 1.34
CA GLN A 84 24.51 1.92 0.98
C GLN A 84 25.08 0.51 1.21
N GLY A 85 24.33 -0.49 1.72
CA GLY A 85 24.90 -1.83 2.00
C GLY A 85 23.93 -2.91 2.52
N ASP A 86 24.48 -4.06 2.95
CA ASP A 86 23.76 -5.20 3.54
C ASP A 86 23.34 -4.91 5.01
N GLU A 87 22.38 -5.66 5.60
CA GLU A 87 21.92 -5.46 6.99
C GLU A 87 23.06 -5.50 8.05
N LYS A 88 24.13 -6.26 7.78
CA LYS A 88 25.31 -6.34 8.66
C LYS A 88 26.14 -5.07 8.63
N ASP A 89 26.13 -4.35 7.51
CA ASP A 89 26.91 -3.13 7.30
C ASP A 89 26.30 -1.96 8.07
N ALA A 90 24.99 -1.94 8.31
CA ALA A 90 24.31 -0.82 8.96
C ALA A 90 24.83 -0.52 10.38
N ILE A 91 25.15 -1.54 11.17
CA ILE A 91 25.69 -1.38 12.53
C ILE A 91 27.14 -0.89 12.50
N GLU A 92 27.94 -1.47 11.60
CA GLU A 92 29.32 -1.05 11.34
C GLU A 92 29.35 0.41 10.91
N HIS A 93 28.52 0.74 9.93
CA HIS A 93 28.45 2.04 9.31
C HIS A 93 27.94 3.11 10.29
N LEU A 94 26.90 2.82 11.09
CA LEU A 94 26.43 3.74 12.13
C LEU A 94 27.54 4.09 13.13
N THR A 95 28.22 3.05 13.63
CA THR A 95 29.30 3.24 14.61
C THR A 95 30.48 3.97 13.98
N TYR A 96 30.83 3.65 12.74
CA TYR A 96 31.85 4.35 11.97
C TYR A 96 31.51 5.82 11.77
N LEU A 97 30.27 6.16 11.41
CA LEU A 97 29.84 7.54 11.23
C LEU A 97 29.92 8.33 12.52
N ILE A 98 29.48 7.78 13.65
CA ILE A 98 29.64 8.43 14.96
C ILE A 98 31.12 8.77 15.21
N LEU A 99 32.02 7.81 14.99
CA LEU A 99 33.46 8.03 15.17
C LEU A 99 34.02 9.05 14.17
N LYS A 100 33.57 9.00 12.93
CA LYS A 100 33.98 9.91 11.85
C LYS A 100 33.53 11.34 12.15
N GLU A 101 32.30 11.55 12.59
CA GLU A 101 31.78 12.88 12.94
C GLU A 101 32.54 13.48 14.14
N ILE A 102 32.80 12.68 15.18
CA ILE A 102 33.67 13.12 16.28
C ILE A 102 35.06 13.50 15.76
N ALA A 103 35.66 12.69 14.87
CA ALA A 103 36.96 13.00 14.28
C ALA A 103 36.94 14.28 13.43
N THR A 104 35.86 14.52 12.67
CA THR A 104 35.68 15.76 11.90
C THR A 104 35.63 16.98 12.82
N ILE A 105 34.78 16.96 13.85
CA ILE A 105 34.63 18.06 14.82
C ILE A 105 35.97 18.36 15.51
N THR A 106 36.68 17.32 15.95
CA THR A 106 37.97 17.48 16.64
C THR A 106 39.05 18.07 15.74
N LYS A 107 39.06 17.70 14.45
CA LYS A 107 39.96 18.28 13.45
C LYS A 107 39.61 19.73 13.14
N GLU A 108 38.34 20.05 12.94
CA GLU A 108 37.87 21.42 12.69
C GLU A 108 38.21 22.36 13.85
N LYS A 109 38.14 21.86 15.09
CA LYS A 109 38.43 22.62 16.31
C LYS A 109 39.89 22.58 16.76
N ASN A 110 40.77 21.94 15.99
CA ASN A 110 42.19 21.75 16.26
C ASN A 110 42.48 21.13 17.65
N CYS A 111 41.68 20.15 18.06
CA CYS A 111 41.86 19.44 19.33
C CYS A 111 43.06 18.47 19.24
N LYS A 112 43.93 18.43 20.26
CA LYS A 112 45.10 17.55 20.30
C LYS A 112 44.79 16.19 20.94
N ILE A 113 44.01 15.36 20.27
CA ILE A 113 43.62 14.01 20.76
C ILE A 113 43.70 12.92 19.66
N GLU A 114 44.59 13.13 18.69
CA GLU A 114 44.73 12.27 17.50
C GLU A 114 45.02 10.81 17.90
N HIS A 115 45.88 10.60 18.90
CA HIS A 115 46.26 9.28 19.38
C HIS A 115 45.10 8.54 20.06
N GLU A 116 44.30 9.21 20.89
CA GLU A 116 43.12 8.62 21.53
C GLU A 116 42.06 8.23 20.51
N LEU A 117 41.81 9.08 19.50
CA LEU A 117 40.89 8.78 18.40
C LEU A 117 41.40 7.62 17.55
N GLU A 118 42.67 7.61 17.17
CA GLU A 118 43.30 6.51 16.43
C GLU A 118 43.17 5.18 17.16
N ASP A 119 43.40 5.16 18.49
CA ASP A 119 43.17 3.95 19.28
C ASP A 119 41.70 3.51 19.20
N VAL A 120 40.71 4.41 19.29
CA VAL A 120 39.29 4.04 19.14
C VAL A 120 39.02 3.45 17.75
N PHE A 121 39.52 4.08 16.68
CA PHE A 121 39.40 3.59 15.30
C PHE A 121 40.08 2.23 15.09
N ASP A 122 41.23 1.98 15.70
CA ASP A 122 41.95 0.71 15.57
C ASP A 122 41.26 -0.42 16.34
N ASN A 123 40.59 -0.13 17.46
CA ASN A 123 39.73 -1.12 18.11
C ASN A 123 38.51 -1.42 17.25
N PHE A 124 37.89 -0.38 16.67
CA PHE A 124 36.80 -0.50 15.70
C PHE A 124 37.18 -1.44 14.55
N LYS A 125 38.26 -1.15 13.83
CA LYS A 125 38.76 -1.99 12.73
C LYS A 125 39.03 -3.43 13.17
N ARG A 126 39.67 -3.65 14.33
CA ARG A 126 39.98 -5.00 14.83
C ARG A 126 38.75 -5.85 15.13
N TYR A 127 37.62 -5.25 15.48
CA TYR A 127 36.37 -5.98 15.68
C TYR A 127 35.70 -6.35 14.36
N PHE A 128 35.56 -5.39 13.45
CA PHE A 128 34.91 -5.63 12.15
C PHE A 128 35.74 -6.53 11.22
N MET A 129 37.07 -6.57 11.34
CA MET A 129 37.90 -7.56 10.65
C MET A 129 37.75 -9.00 11.20
N LYS A 130 37.34 -9.17 12.48
CA LYS A 130 37.09 -10.51 13.04
C LYS A 130 35.72 -11.07 12.66
N THR A 131 34.74 -10.21 12.39
CA THR A 131 33.40 -10.61 11.93
C THR A 131 33.40 -11.02 10.45
N THR A 132 34.30 -10.49 9.62
CA THR A 132 34.50 -10.92 8.22
C THR A 132 35.18 -12.30 8.13
N ASP A 133 36.22 -12.56 8.94
CA ASP A 133 36.82 -13.91 9.07
C ASP A 133 35.82 -14.97 9.55
N PHE A 134 34.87 -14.57 10.42
CA PHE A 134 33.78 -15.44 10.88
C PHE A 134 32.82 -15.85 9.74
N ILE A 135 32.55 -14.97 8.77
CA ILE A 135 31.72 -15.29 7.59
C ILE A 135 32.43 -16.29 6.67
N MET A 136 33.75 -16.15 6.50
CA MET A 136 34.56 -17.15 5.79
C MET A 136 34.55 -18.50 6.52
N GLY A 137 34.57 -18.50 7.86
CA GLY A 137 34.45 -19.69 8.69
C GLY A 137 33.07 -20.39 8.64
N LEU A 138 31.99 -19.64 8.37
CA LEU A 138 30.63 -20.21 8.19
C LEU A 138 30.41 -20.91 6.85
N GLN A 139 31.24 -20.63 5.83
CA GLN A 139 31.25 -21.32 4.55
C GLN A 139 32.07 -22.62 4.57
N GLY A 140 32.83 -22.87 5.64
CA GLY A 140 33.54 -24.13 5.86
C GLY A 140 32.57 -25.30 6.07
N THR A 141 32.82 -26.43 5.41
CA THR A 141 32.00 -27.65 5.46
C THR A 141 32.05 -28.40 6.80
N ASP A 142 32.85 -27.92 7.75
CA ASP A 142 33.06 -28.58 9.04
C ASP A 142 32.08 -28.07 10.13
N THR A 143 31.25 -28.99 10.61
CA THR A 143 30.29 -28.78 11.71
C THR A 143 30.93 -28.37 13.04
N ALA A 144 32.19 -28.72 13.32
CA ALA A 144 32.89 -28.30 14.53
C ALA A 144 33.29 -26.82 14.46
N SER A 145 33.73 -26.38 13.28
CA SER A 145 34.03 -24.97 12.97
C SER A 145 32.79 -24.07 13.10
N ARG A 146 31.60 -24.52 12.65
CA ARG A 146 30.32 -23.81 12.86
C ARG A 146 29.91 -23.72 14.34
N LYS A 147 30.12 -24.77 15.15
CA LYS A 147 29.79 -24.76 16.59
C LYS A 147 30.70 -23.84 17.39
N ASN A 148 32.00 -23.86 17.10
CA ASN A 148 32.95 -22.93 17.73
C ASN A 148 32.66 -21.48 17.33
N ALA A 149 32.34 -21.23 16.05
CA ALA A 149 31.91 -19.92 15.56
C ALA A 149 30.65 -19.41 16.32
N MET A 150 29.59 -20.23 16.45
CA MET A 150 28.40 -19.85 17.22
C MET A 150 28.67 -19.59 18.71
N SER A 151 29.60 -20.33 19.32
CA SER A 151 29.98 -20.10 20.73
C SER A 151 30.79 -18.82 20.95
N LEU A 152 31.53 -18.36 19.92
CA LEU A 152 32.29 -17.11 19.94
C LEU A 152 31.40 -15.86 19.78
N PHE A 153 30.30 -15.96 19.04
CA PHE A 153 29.33 -14.86 18.86
C PHE A 153 28.67 -14.43 20.17
N ASN A 154 28.28 -15.39 21.03
CA ASN A 154 27.50 -15.08 22.23
C ASN A 154 28.33 -14.58 23.44
N GLN A 155 29.67 -14.74 23.44
CA GLN A 155 30.51 -14.37 24.60
C GLN A 155 31.45 -13.17 24.36
N ASN A 156 31.79 -12.82 23.11
CA ASN A 156 32.79 -11.78 22.84
C ASN A 156 32.21 -10.38 22.52
N ASP A 157 30.99 -10.28 22.00
CA ASP A 157 30.40 -9.00 21.55
C ASP A 157 30.18 -8.01 22.69
N TYR A 158 29.70 -8.49 23.84
CA TYR A 158 29.47 -7.64 25.02
C TYR A 158 30.77 -7.03 25.55
N THR A 159 31.86 -7.81 25.53
CA THR A 159 33.17 -7.39 26.04
C THR A 159 33.79 -6.33 25.14
N TYR A 160 33.63 -6.48 23.81
CA TYR A 160 34.13 -5.52 22.85
C TYR A 160 33.32 -4.21 22.85
N MET A 161 31.98 -4.28 22.82
CA MET A 161 31.15 -3.08 22.88
C MET A 161 31.38 -2.29 24.16
N LYS A 162 31.65 -2.98 25.27
CA LYS A 162 32.11 -2.36 26.52
C LYS A 162 33.46 -1.65 26.37
N GLN A 163 34.43 -2.23 25.66
CA GLN A 163 35.72 -1.59 25.41
C GLN A 163 35.59 -0.36 24.51
N LEU A 164 34.87 -0.48 23.39
CA LEU A 164 34.60 0.62 22.47
C LEU A 164 33.93 1.79 23.19
N ARG A 165 32.84 1.51 23.92
CA ARG A 165 32.15 2.49 24.76
C ARG A 165 33.08 3.17 25.75
N ASN A 166 33.89 2.41 26.48
CA ASN A 166 34.78 2.97 27.50
C ASN A 166 35.86 3.87 26.87
N LYS A 167 36.38 3.52 25.69
CA LYS A 167 37.36 4.35 24.98
C LYS A 167 36.72 5.61 24.39
N LEU A 168 35.55 5.47 23.77
CA LEU A 168 34.77 6.59 23.26
C LEU A 168 34.41 7.56 24.38
N GLY A 169 33.97 7.04 25.54
CA GLY A 169 33.69 7.88 26.71
C GLY A 169 34.91 8.65 27.19
N LYS A 170 36.10 8.03 27.24
CA LYS A 170 37.34 8.75 27.57
C LYS A 170 37.64 9.89 26.59
N VAL A 171 37.46 9.65 25.29
CA VAL A 171 37.62 10.68 24.24
C VAL A 171 36.65 11.82 24.50
N VAL A 172 35.36 11.54 24.67
CA VAL A 172 34.33 12.55 24.95
C VAL A 172 34.68 13.36 26.20
N THR A 173 34.98 12.70 27.32
CA THR A 173 35.36 13.38 28.57
C THR A 173 36.58 14.28 28.37
N THR A 174 37.61 13.78 27.69
CA THR A 174 38.85 14.54 27.43
C THR A 174 38.59 15.76 26.55
N LEU A 175 37.69 15.65 25.55
CA LEU A 175 37.31 16.75 24.69
C LEU A 175 36.56 17.85 25.42
N VAL A 176 35.63 17.47 26.29
CA VAL A 176 34.76 18.39 27.03
C VAL A 176 35.49 19.06 28.19
N GLU A 177 36.35 18.33 28.91
CA GLU A 177 37.02 18.83 30.13
C GLU A 177 38.31 19.63 29.84
N ASN A 178 39.02 19.35 28.75
CA ASN A 178 40.27 20.05 28.43
C ASN A 178 40.07 21.41 27.73
N HIS A 179 38.85 21.93 27.63
CA HIS A 179 38.52 23.23 27.03
C HIS A 179 39.12 23.45 25.62
N ASN A 180 39.14 22.41 24.79
CA ASN A 180 39.77 22.40 23.46
C ASN A 180 38.91 23.08 22.36
N ASN A 181 38.37 24.28 22.60
CA ASN A 181 37.37 24.94 21.74
C ASN A 181 36.07 24.13 21.49
N ILE A 182 35.91 23.02 22.21
CA ILE A 182 34.70 22.21 22.28
C ILE A 182 33.85 22.71 23.44
N SER A 183 32.54 22.66 23.25
CA SER A 183 31.54 22.92 24.27
C SER A 183 31.88 22.18 25.59
N ASN A 184 31.79 22.91 26.69
CA ASN A 184 31.92 22.38 28.04
C ASN A 184 30.68 21.57 28.51
N LYS A 185 29.58 21.60 27.76
CA LYS A 185 28.33 20.89 28.10
C LYS A 185 28.35 19.44 27.65
N GLY A 186 28.95 19.16 26.49
CA GLY A 186 29.04 17.81 25.93
C GLY A 186 28.56 17.71 24.49
N PHE A 187 28.25 16.47 24.10
CA PHE A 187 27.77 16.11 22.76
C PHE A 187 26.29 15.79 22.79
N ILE A 188 25.58 16.17 21.73
CA ILE A 188 24.21 15.76 21.47
C ILE A 188 24.14 15.00 20.14
N PHE A 189 23.54 13.82 20.18
CA PHE A 189 23.35 12.93 19.06
C PHE A 189 21.90 12.97 18.63
N PHE A 190 21.63 13.46 17.43
CA PHE A 190 20.32 13.42 16.80
C PHE A 190 20.27 12.21 15.87
N ILE A 191 19.41 11.24 16.20
CA ILE A 191 19.23 10.02 15.42
C ILE A 191 17.82 10.05 14.81
N ASP A 192 17.75 10.24 13.50
CA ASP A 192 16.48 10.39 12.77
C ASP A 192 16.18 9.18 11.87
N ASP A 193 14.91 9.07 11.45
CA ASP A 193 14.38 8.10 10.50
C ASP A 193 14.55 6.62 10.89
N LEU A 194 14.66 6.32 12.19
CA LEU A 194 14.66 4.93 12.71
C LEU A 194 13.38 4.17 12.34
N ASP A 195 12.28 4.90 12.10
CA ASP A 195 10.99 4.37 11.66
C ASP A 195 10.90 4.10 10.15
N ARG A 196 11.94 4.45 9.35
CA ARG A 196 11.96 4.22 7.89
C ARG A 196 12.72 2.97 7.45
N ILE A 197 13.53 2.39 8.34
CA ILE A 197 14.27 1.16 8.08
C ILE A 197 13.44 -0.08 8.45
N GLN A 198 13.91 -1.27 8.05
CA GLN A 198 13.24 -2.53 8.40
C GLN A 198 13.02 -2.65 9.93
N PRO A 199 11.81 -3.00 10.40
CA PRO A 199 11.48 -3.01 11.84
C PRO A 199 12.45 -3.81 12.71
N SER A 200 12.86 -5.00 12.27
CA SER A 200 13.81 -5.85 13.01
C SER A 200 15.21 -5.22 13.08
N LEU A 201 15.62 -4.49 12.04
CA LEU A 201 16.87 -3.75 12.02
C LEU A 201 16.83 -2.52 12.94
N ALA A 202 15.70 -1.80 13.01
CA ALA A 202 15.53 -0.68 13.95
C ALA A 202 15.76 -1.11 15.40
N VAL A 203 15.25 -2.29 15.78
CA VAL A 203 15.51 -2.89 17.10
C VAL A 203 17.00 -3.18 17.29
N LYS A 204 17.66 -3.81 16.31
CA LYS A 204 19.12 -4.08 16.37
C LYS A 204 19.94 -2.79 16.53
N ILE A 205 19.60 -1.73 15.80
CA ILE A 205 20.26 -0.41 15.94
C ILE A 205 20.07 0.16 17.34
N LEU A 206 18.85 0.10 17.90
CA LEU A 206 18.59 0.53 19.26
C LEU A 206 19.38 -0.29 20.30
N GLU A 207 19.57 -1.59 20.08
CA GLU A 207 20.39 -2.45 20.96
C GLU A 207 21.88 -2.06 20.92
N VAL A 208 22.39 -1.64 19.77
CA VAL A 208 23.76 -1.13 19.64
C VAL A 208 23.88 0.23 20.32
N LEU A 209 22.98 1.16 19.99
CA LEU A 209 22.95 2.52 20.55
C LEU A 209 22.77 2.52 22.07
N LYS A 210 22.07 1.53 22.64
CA LYS A 210 21.97 1.31 24.09
C LYS A 210 23.33 1.31 24.78
N ASN A 211 24.37 0.78 24.13
CA ASN A 211 25.71 0.78 24.71
C ASN A 211 26.31 2.19 24.79
N LEU A 212 25.89 3.11 23.93
CA LEU A 212 26.37 4.50 23.90
C LEU A 212 25.56 5.42 24.82
N PHE A 213 24.31 5.09 25.13
CA PHE A 213 23.41 5.88 26.00
C PHE A 213 23.87 6.05 27.45
N VAL A 214 24.97 5.40 27.86
CA VAL A 214 25.54 5.49 29.21
C VAL A 214 26.84 6.31 29.26
N ILE A 215 27.26 6.90 28.14
CA ILE A 215 28.47 7.72 28.08
C ILE A 215 28.17 9.09 28.68
N GLU A 216 28.87 9.45 29.76
CA GLU A 216 28.76 10.78 30.38
C GLU A 216 29.06 11.90 29.38
N LYS A 217 28.46 13.08 29.59
CA LYS A 217 28.53 14.22 28.66
C LYS A 217 27.92 13.95 27.28
N CYS A 218 27.15 12.88 27.10
CA CYS A 218 26.38 12.62 25.88
C CYS A 218 24.87 12.69 26.11
N ILE A 219 24.18 13.25 25.14
CA ILE A 219 22.71 13.34 25.07
C ILE A 219 22.27 12.70 23.77
N PHE A 220 21.21 11.91 23.80
CA PHE A 220 20.66 11.25 22.61
C PHE A 220 19.23 11.69 22.40
N VAL A 221 18.92 12.24 21.22
CA VAL A 221 17.57 12.60 20.81
C VAL A 221 17.19 11.70 19.62
N LEU A 222 16.23 10.80 19.84
CA LEU A 222 15.83 9.78 18.89
C LEU A 222 14.46 10.13 18.29
N ALA A 223 14.32 10.19 16.98
CA ALA A 223 12.99 10.22 16.34
C ALA A 223 12.55 8.79 16.03
N VAL A 224 11.43 8.36 16.62
CA VAL A 224 10.94 6.98 16.50
C VAL A 224 9.42 6.94 16.35
N ASP A 225 8.93 5.92 15.67
CA ASP A 225 7.54 5.48 15.73
C ASP A 225 7.47 4.23 16.62
N TYR A 226 6.72 4.32 17.72
CA TYR A 226 6.58 3.23 18.68
C TYR A 226 6.05 1.95 18.02
N GLU A 227 5.09 2.08 17.10
CA GLU A 227 4.47 0.96 16.40
C GLU A 227 5.47 0.23 15.50
N VAL A 228 6.40 0.96 14.87
CA VAL A 228 7.46 0.35 14.04
C VAL A 228 8.40 -0.50 14.90
N ILE A 229 8.79 -0.01 16.08
CA ILE A 229 9.65 -0.79 16.99
C ILE A 229 8.90 -2.00 17.56
N VAL A 230 7.61 -1.86 17.91
CA VAL A 230 6.78 -2.99 18.36
C VAL A 230 6.76 -4.11 17.30
N ARG A 231 6.60 -3.76 16.02
CA ARG A 231 6.67 -4.77 14.92
C ARG A 231 8.03 -5.47 14.88
N GLY A 232 9.12 -4.75 15.07
CA GLY A 232 10.47 -5.31 15.10
C GLY A 232 10.72 -6.26 16.28
N LEU A 233 10.09 -6.00 17.42
CA LEU A 233 10.22 -6.83 18.62
C LEU A 233 9.50 -8.18 18.52
N LYS A 234 8.61 -8.36 17.54
CA LYS A 234 7.87 -9.60 17.30
C LYS A 234 8.79 -10.80 17.04
N GLU A 235 9.90 -10.61 16.33
CA GLU A 235 10.90 -11.68 16.10
C GLU A 235 11.53 -12.16 17.42
N LYS A 236 11.65 -11.26 18.41
CA LYS A 236 12.33 -11.53 19.68
C LYS A 236 11.40 -12.05 20.78
N TYR A 237 10.17 -11.54 20.85
CA TYR A 237 9.23 -11.84 21.94
C TYR A 237 7.96 -12.57 21.48
N GLY A 238 7.83 -12.89 20.19
CA GLY A 238 6.64 -13.50 19.59
C GLY A 238 5.46 -12.52 19.48
N ASP A 239 4.31 -12.98 19.01
CA ASP A 239 3.11 -12.14 18.83
C ASP A 239 2.67 -11.41 20.11
N LEU A 240 2.33 -10.13 19.98
CA LEU A 240 1.86 -9.30 21.09
C LEU A 240 0.56 -9.89 21.66
N ASN A 241 0.55 -10.12 22.97
CA ASN A 241 -0.58 -10.61 23.74
C ASN A 241 -0.52 -10.10 25.18
N ASN A 242 -1.60 -10.27 25.94
CA ASN A 242 -1.71 -9.79 27.32
C ASN A 242 -0.61 -10.35 28.28
N ARG A 243 0.10 -11.42 27.90
CA ARG A 243 1.17 -12.01 28.72
C ARG A 243 2.53 -11.36 28.47
N ASN A 244 2.81 -10.91 27.24
CA ASN A 244 4.10 -10.30 26.87
C ASN A 244 4.05 -8.78 26.69
N GLU A 245 2.88 -8.13 26.71
CA GLU A 245 2.72 -6.67 26.59
C GLU A 245 3.66 -5.86 27.53
N LYS A 246 3.81 -6.32 28.78
CA LYS A 246 4.74 -5.70 29.75
C LYS A 246 6.20 -5.75 29.29
N MET A 247 6.60 -6.79 28.55
CA MET A 247 7.95 -6.93 28.00
C MET A 247 8.21 -5.92 26.88
N TYR A 248 7.21 -5.70 26.02
CA TYR A 248 7.28 -4.69 24.96
C TYR A 248 7.42 -3.27 25.53
N LYS A 249 6.60 -2.92 26.52
CA LYS A 249 6.70 -1.63 27.20
C LYS A 249 8.02 -1.47 27.96
N SER A 250 8.44 -2.51 28.69
CA SER A 250 9.70 -2.51 29.44
C SER A 250 10.93 -2.36 28.54
N TYR A 251 10.87 -2.76 27.26
CA TYR A 251 11.98 -2.55 26.33
C TYR A 251 12.26 -1.07 26.12
N PHE A 252 11.23 -0.26 25.85
CA PHE A 252 11.34 1.18 25.69
C PHE A 252 11.74 1.89 26.99
N ASP A 253 11.08 1.55 28.10
CA ASP A 253 11.33 2.16 29.41
C ASP A 253 12.79 1.97 29.88
N LYS A 254 13.49 0.93 29.39
CA LYS A 254 14.90 0.67 29.70
C LYS A 254 15.88 1.44 28.82
N LEU A 255 15.42 1.99 27.70
CA LEU A 255 16.27 2.65 26.69
C LEU A 255 16.08 4.16 26.69
N ILE A 256 14.88 4.63 27.00
CA ILE A 256 14.46 6.02 26.87
C ILE A 256 14.06 6.55 28.23
N GLN A 257 14.74 7.59 28.67
CA GLN A 257 14.50 8.27 29.95
C GLN A 257 13.37 9.28 29.82
N LEU A 258 13.30 10.02 28.70
CA LEU A 258 12.21 10.96 28.43
C LEU A 258 11.49 10.61 27.10
N PRO A 259 10.32 9.96 27.16
CA PRO A 259 9.46 9.82 26.00
C PRO A 259 8.63 11.10 25.79
N PHE A 260 8.91 11.84 24.73
CA PHE A 260 8.09 12.97 24.28
C PHE A 260 7.17 12.53 23.14
N VAL A 261 5.87 12.55 23.36
CA VAL A 261 4.88 12.24 22.31
C VAL A 261 4.51 13.52 21.58
N MET A 262 4.59 13.50 20.24
CA MET A 262 4.26 14.63 19.39
C MET A 262 2.81 15.06 19.61
N PRO A 263 2.53 16.34 19.91
CA PRO A 263 1.23 16.78 20.39
C PRO A 263 0.28 17.11 19.23
N THR A 264 0.12 16.18 18.28
CA THR A 264 -0.65 16.37 17.04
C THR A 264 -2.09 16.82 17.28
N ASN A 265 -2.74 16.32 18.34
CA ASN A 265 -4.09 16.72 18.73
C ASN A 265 -4.20 18.20 19.16
N ASN A 266 -3.10 18.77 19.67
CA ASN A 266 -3.02 20.14 20.18
C ASN A 266 -2.52 21.14 19.13
N TYR A 267 -2.22 20.69 17.92
CA TYR A 267 -1.85 21.59 16.83
C TYR A 267 -3.04 22.48 16.45
N ASP A 268 -2.79 23.79 16.31
CA ASP A 268 -3.72 24.68 15.64
C ASP A 268 -3.36 24.72 14.15
N ILE A 269 -4.18 24.07 13.34
CA ILE A 269 -3.95 23.96 11.89
C ILE A 269 -4.58 25.12 11.12
N THR A 270 -5.33 26.01 11.78
CA THR A 270 -6.15 27.03 11.12
C THR A 270 -5.31 27.95 10.25
N GLN A 271 -4.28 28.57 10.82
CA GLN A 271 -3.40 29.47 10.09
C GLN A 271 -2.62 28.74 8.98
N PHE A 272 -2.12 27.54 9.30
CA PHE A 272 -1.38 26.71 8.35
C PHE A 272 -2.22 26.39 7.10
N VAL A 273 -3.46 25.92 7.29
CA VAL A 273 -4.37 25.54 6.20
C VAL A 273 -4.79 26.76 5.40
N LEU A 274 -5.26 27.82 6.04
CA LEU A 274 -5.79 29.00 5.35
C LEU A 274 -4.71 29.68 4.51
N LYS A 275 -3.50 29.87 5.07
CA LYS A 275 -2.37 30.40 4.30
C LYS A 275 -2.01 29.49 3.12
N SER A 276 -1.95 28.17 3.35
CA SER A 276 -1.64 27.21 2.30
C SER A 276 -2.63 27.25 1.14
N LEU A 277 -3.93 27.42 1.42
CA LEU A 277 -4.96 27.52 0.39
C LEU A 277 -4.85 28.81 -0.46
N VAL A 278 -4.48 29.92 0.15
CA VAL A 278 -4.20 31.18 -0.57
C VAL A 278 -2.92 31.07 -1.40
N ASP A 279 -1.88 30.45 -0.84
CA ASP A 279 -0.58 30.27 -1.50
C ASP A 279 -0.69 29.46 -2.79
N ILE A 280 -1.55 28.44 -2.83
CA ILE A 280 -1.85 27.67 -4.05
C ILE A 280 -2.93 28.30 -4.94
N ARG A 281 -3.40 29.50 -4.59
CA ARG A 281 -4.48 30.25 -5.25
C ARG A 281 -5.80 29.47 -5.33
N TYR A 282 -6.07 28.63 -4.34
CA TYR A 282 -7.36 27.95 -4.23
C TYR A 282 -8.44 28.95 -3.81
N PHE A 283 -8.08 29.83 -2.89
CA PHE A 283 -8.80 31.06 -2.54
C PHE A 283 -7.93 32.27 -2.90
N ASP A 284 -8.55 33.38 -3.25
CA ASP A 284 -7.83 34.61 -3.64
C ASP A 284 -7.27 35.34 -2.41
N SER A 285 -8.00 35.28 -1.29
CA SER A 285 -7.56 35.83 -0.01
C SER A 285 -8.25 35.13 1.17
N ASN A 286 -7.77 35.36 2.39
CA ASN A 286 -8.47 34.87 3.58
C ASN A 286 -9.71 35.72 3.93
N ASP A 287 -9.84 36.92 3.37
CA ASP A 287 -10.91 37.87 3.68
C ASP A 287 -12.22 37.54 2.96
N GLU A 288 -12.19 36.73 1.90
CA GLU A 288 -13.41 36.20 1.26
C GLU A 288 -14.07 35.05 2.04
N LEU A 289 -13.38 34.49 3.04
CA LEU A 289 -13.87 33.40 3.88
C LEU A 289 -14.48 33.94 5.18
N THR A 290 -15.76 33.64 5.41
CA THR A 290 -16.41 33.93 6.70
C THR A 290 -15.87 33.03 7.81
N ASP A 291 -16.12 33.36 9.07
CA ASP A 291 -15.72 32.51 10.20
C ASP A 291 -16.39 31.12 10.14
N LEU A 292 -17.60 31.03 9.57
CA LEU A 292 -18.27 29.76 9.30
C LEU A 292 -17.57 28.96 8.19
N ASP A 293 -17.16 29.62 7.09
CA ASP A 293 -16.41 28.97 6.01
C ASP A 293 -15.07 28.40 6.52
N LYS A 294 -14.35 29.19 7.32
CA LYS A 294 -13.10 28.74 7.98
C LYS A 294 -13.34 27.53 8.88
N LYS A 295 -14.42 27.56 9.66
CA LYS A 295 -14.81 26.44 10.53
C LYS A 295 -15.16 25.18 9.74
N ARG A 296 -15.86 25.30 8.61
CA ARG A 296 -16.18 24.16 7.71
C ARG A 296 -14.91 23.51 7.16
N ILE A 297 -13.97 24.32 6.68
CA ILE A 297 -12.68 23.85 6.14
C ILE A 297 -11.89 23.11 7.23
N VAL A 298 -11.70 23.74 8.39
CA VAL A 298 -10.92 23.15 9.50
C VAL A 298 -11.58 21.89 10.03
N ASN A 299 -12.90 21.88 10.24
CA ASN A 299 -13.61 20.69 10.71
C ASN A 299 -13.59 19.55 9.70
N SER A 300 -13.68 19.85 8.40
CA SER A 300 -13.56 18.83 7.34
C SER A 300 -12.23 18.11 7.44
N ILE A 301 -11.14 18.86 7.63
CA ILE A 301 -9.79 18.31 7.80
C ILE A 301 -9.66 17.55 9.13
N GLU A 302 -10.07 18.16 10.25
CA GLU A 302 -9.92 17.59 11.59
C GLU A 302 -10.68 16.26 11.75
N PHE A 303 -11.87 16.14 11.17
CA PHE A 303 -12.68 14.92 11.25
C PHE A 303 -12.37 13.86 10.17
N THR A 304 -11.39 14.12 9.29
CA THR A 304 -10.97 13.18 8.24
C THR A 304 -9.49 12.81 8.39
N ILE A 305 -8.61 13.53 7.69
CA ILE A 305 -7.16 13.32 7.63
C ILE A 305 -6.44 13.76 8.92
N GLY A 306 -7.16 14.48 9.79
CA GLY A 306 -6.68 14.95 11.08
C GLY A 306 -5.67 16.09 10.97
N LYS A 307 -4.98 16.34 12.09
CA LYS A 307 -4.04 17.46 12.24
C LYS A 307 -2.60 17.10 11.87
N ASN A 308 -2.39 15.99 11.15
CA ASN A 308 -1.06 15.58 10.71
C ASN A 308 -0.57 16.53 9.60
N PRO A 309 0.57 17.23 9.78
CA PRO A 309 1.05 18.23 8.82
C PRO A 309 1.29 17.67 7.43
N ARG A 310 1.85 16.46 7.31
CA ARG A 310 2.07 15.80 6.01
C ARG A 310 0.75 15.49 5.32
N SER A 311 -0.24 14.98 6.05
CA SER A 311 -1.58 14.73 5.48
C SER A 311 -2.20 16.01 4.95
N ILE A 312 -2.08 17.12 5.68
CA ILE A 312 -2.56 18.43 5.23
C ILE A 312 -1.80 18.90 3.98
N LYS A 313 -0.46 18.82 3.94
CA LYS A 313 0.33 19.15 2.74
C LYS A 313 -0.11 18.33 1.53
N ARG A 314 -0.38 17.02 1.70
CA ARG A 314 -0.91 16.14 0.64
C ARG A 314 -2.27 16.61 0.14
N LEU A 315 -3.19 16.96 1.04
CA LEU A 315 -4.48 17.54 0.68
C LEU A 315 -4.31 18.84 -0.12
N ILE A 316 -3.44 19.76 0.33
CA ILE A 316 -3.23 21.03 -0.37
C ILE A 316 -2.65 20.79 -1.78
N ASN A 317 -1.70 19.87 -1.94
CA ASN A 317 -1.17 19.51 -3.25
C ASN A 317 -2.27 18.87 -4.14
N ALA A 318 -3.16 18.07 -3.56
CA ALA A 318 -4.31 17.50 -4.27
C ALA A 318 -5.30 18.59 -4.73
N LEU A 319 -5.60 19.56 -3.86
CA LEU A 319 -6.45 20.72 -4.18
C LEU A 319 -5.86 21.59 -5.27
N LYS A 320 -4.54 21.77 -5.27
CA LYS A 320 -3.84 22.49 -6.33
C LYS A 320 -4.04 21.82 -7.68
N LEU A 321 -3.91 20.50 -7.75
CA LEU A 321 -4.15 19.73 -8.98
C LEU A 321 -5.61 19.84 -9.42
N SER A 322 -6.54 19.66 -8.48
CA SER A 322 -7.99 19.83 -8.69
C SER A 322 -8.32 21.19 -9.32
N ARG A 323 -7.81 22.28 -8.75
CA ARG A 323 -7.98 23.64 -9.31
C ARG A 323 -7.42 23.78 -10.72
N ILE A 324 -6.19 23.31 -10.96
CA ILE A 324 -5.55 23.43 -12.28
C ILE A 324 -6.33 22.65 -13.33
N TYR A 325 -6.80 21.45 -13.00
CA TYR A 325 -7.63 20.65 -13.88
C TYR A 325 -8.97 21.33 -14.17
N ASP A 326 -9.61 21.89 -13.15
CA ASP A 326 -10.88 22.59 -13.29
C ASP A 326 -10.79 23.83 -14.20
N GLU A 327 -9.69 24.60 -14.09
CA GLU A 327 -9.42 25.77 -14.93
C GLU A 327 -9.29 25.44 -16.42
N ILE A 328 -8.85 24.22 -16.75
CA ILE A 328 -8.65 23.77 -18.13
C ILE A 328 -9.96 23.22 -18.73
N ASN A 329 -10.85 22.70 -17.90
CA ASN A 329 -12.01 21.93 -18.35
C ASN A 329 -13.32 22.69 -18.09
N GLU A 330 -14.01 22.34 -17.01
CA GLU A 330 -15.43 22.62 -16.82
C GLU A 330 -15.73 23.87 -15.99
N GLN A 331 -14.71 24.48 -15.35
CA GLN A 331 -14.87 25.59 -14.41
C GLN A 331 -15.98 25.30 -13.39
N VAL A 332 -15.88 24.20 -12.66
CA VAL A 332 -16.84 23.81 -11.62
C VAL A 332 -16.58 24.60 -10.34
N LEU A 333 -15.33 24.94 -10.02
CA LEU A 333 -14.93 25.61 -8.77
C LEU A 333 -15.10 27.14 -8.82
N ILE A 334 -16.20 27.62 -9.42
CA ILE A 334 -16.46 29.07 -9.61
C ILE A 334 -16.79 29.78 -8.29
N ASN A 335 -17.48 29.12 -7.36
CA ASN A 335 -17.89 29.71 -6.09
C ASN A 335 -17.18 29.04 -4.89
N LYS A 336 -17.10 29.77 -3.78
CA LYS A 336 -16.45 29.30 -2.55
C LYS A 336 -17.12 28.04 -1.97
N GLY A 337 -18.40 27.87 -2.19
CA GLY A 337 -19.18 26.73 -1.76
C GLY A 337 -18.75 25.40 -2.40
N PHE A 338 -18.55 25.41 -3.72
CA PHE A 338 -18.05 24.28 -4.49
C PHE A 338 -16.59 23.98 -4.18
N LYS A 339 -15.77 25.02 -3.95
CA LYS A 339 -14.40 24.87 -3.44
C LYS A 339 -14.36 24.17 -2.08
N ILE A 340 -15.20 24.59 -1.13
CA ILE A 340 -15.29 23.94 0.20
C ILE A 340 -15.79 22.50 0.08
N SER A 341 -16.75 22.25 -0.82
CA SER A 341 -17.28 20.90 -1.06
C SER A 341 -16.24 19.97 -1.69
N ASN A 342 -15.49 20.44 -2.69
CA ASN A 342 -14.38 19.70 -3.29
C ASN A 342 -13.28 19.39 -2.26
N LEU A 343 -12.95 20.35 -1.39
CA LEU A 343 -12.03 20.15 -0.28
C LEU A 343 -12.52 19.07 0.69
N MET A 344 -13.79 19.12 1.09
CA MET A 344 -14.39 18.11 1.94
C MET A 344 -14.33 16.72 1.28
N PHE A 345 -14.66 16.60 -0.01
CA PHE A 345 -14.62 15.31 -0.70
C PHE A 345 -13.19 14.77 -0.86
N LEU A 346 -12.21 15.63 -1.14
CA LEU A 346 -10.79 15.24 -1.12
C LEU A 346 -10.35 14.79 0.28
N CYS A 347 -10.82 15.46 1.32
CA CYS A 347 -10.58 15.06 2.71
C CYS A 347 -11.17 13.66 3.01
N ILE A 348 -12.42 13.41 2.60
CA ILE A 348 -13.08 12.12 2.77
C ILE A 348 -12.37 11.04 1.94
N GLN A 349 -11.98 11.32 0.70
CA GLN A 349 -11.24 10.38 -0.13
C GLN A 349 -9.92 9.95 0.52
N LEU A 350 -9.16 10.91 1.05
CA LEU A 350 -7.86 10.63 1.66
C LEU A 350 -7.96 9.88 3.00
N ALA A 351 -9.05 10.05 3.74
CA ALA A 351 -9.22 9.47 5.07
C ALA A 351 -10.13 8.24 5.12
N TYR A 352 -11.19 8.24 4.32
CA TYR A 352 -12.27 7.26 4.31
C TYR A 352 -12.67 6.88 2.86
N PRO A 353 -11.80 6.20 2.08
CA PRO A 353 -12.09 5.84 0.69
C PRO A 353 -13.43 5.12 0.50
N LYS A 354 -13.81 4.25 1.44
CA LYS A 354 -15.12 3.56 1.40
C LYS A 354 -16.30 4.52 1.49
N ILE A 355 -16.26 5.49 2.41
CA ILE A 355 -17.30 6.52 2.53
C ILE A 355 -17.31 7.40 1.28
N TYR A 356 -16.14 7.76 0.76
CA TYR A 356 -16.03 8.51 -0.49
C TYR A 356 -16.72 7.78 -1.65
N ASN A 357 -16.45 6.48 -1.82
CA ASN A 357 -17.06 5.65 -2.87
C ASN A 357 -18.58 5.60 -2.74
N MET A 358 -19.14 5.61 -1.52
CA MET A 358 -20.59 5.70 -1.33
C MET A 358 -21.18 7.00 -1.92
N PHE A 359 -20.51 8.14 -1.74
CA PHE A 359 -20.92 9.41 -2.33
C PHE A 359 -20.69 9.46 -3.84
N GLU A 360 -19.62 8.84 -4.33
CA GLU A 360 -19.34 8.74 -5.76
C GLU A 360 -20.40 7.91 -6.51
N GLN A 361 -20.77 6.76 -5.95
CA GLN A 361 -21.81 5.88 -6.49
C GLN A 361 -23.22 6.48 -6.32
N TYR A 362 -23.50 7.03 -5.15
CA TYR A 362 -24.81 7.59 -4.80
C TYR A 362 -24.67 9.03 -4.29
N PRO A 363 -24.53 10.04 -5.16
CA PRO A 363 -24.29 11.44 -4.75
C PRO A 363 -25.43 12.05 -3.92
N ILE A 364 -26.66 11.57 -4.13
CA ILE A 364 -27.85 12.08 -3.46
C ILE A 364 -28.02 11.38 -2.11
N TYR A 365 -27.16 11.76 -1.16
CA TYR A 365 -27.10 11.11 0.15
C TYR A 365 -28.43 11.11 0.90
N LYS A 366 -29.25 12.16 0.77
CA LYS A 366 -30.59 12.24 1.39
C LYS A 366 -31.56 11.14 0.91
N ASN A 367 -31.27 10.47 -0.21
CA ASN A 367 -32.08 9.39 -0.78
C ASN A 367 -31.47 8.00 -0.56
N TRP A 368 -30.41 7.90 0.22
CA TRP A 368 -29.78 6.61 0.53
C TRP A 368 -30.77 5.68 1.21
N LYS A 369 -30.71 4.41 0.79
CA LYS A 369 -31.39 3.30 1.44
C LYS A 369 -30.34 2.30 1.89
N LEU A 370 -30.59 1.68 3.04
CA LEU A 370 -29.69 0.63 3.54
C LEU A 370 -29.49 -0.50 2.51
N SER A 371 -30.51 -0.76 1.68
CA SER A 371 -30.45 -1.74 0.58
C SER A 371 -29.31 -1.49 -0.42
N TYR A 372 -28.87 -0.24 -0.62
CA TYR A 372 -27.79 0.10 -1.54
C TYR A 372 -26.42 -0.37 -1.04
N PHE A 373 -26.27 -0.54 0.28
CA PHE A 373 -24.99 -0.81 0.94
C PHE A 373 -24.95 -2.16 1.67
N THR A 374 -25.88 -3.06 1.34
CA THR A 374 -25.97 -4.40 1.97
C THR A 374 -24.70 -5.23 1.79
N HIS A 375 -24.01 -5.06 0.67
CA HIS A 375 -22.71 -5.70 0.40
C HIS A 375 -21.57 -5.21 1.32
N LEU A 376 -21.77 -4.10 2.05
CA LEU A 376 -20.82 -3.54 3.00
C LEU A 376 -21.14 -3.90 4.46
N ILE A 377 -22.22 -4.66 4.70
CA ILE A 377 -22.75 -4.96 6.04
C ILE A 377 -22.85 -6.48 6.21
N ASP A 378 -22.03 -7.05 7.11
CA ASP A 378 -22.08 -8.48 7.45
C ASP A 378 -23.21 -8.76 8.47
N GLY A 379 -24.40 -9.15 8.00
CA GLY A 379 -25.45 -9.61 8.91
C GLY A 379 -26.86 -9.72 8.31
N GLN A 380 -27.75 -10.45 8.99
CA GLN A 380 -29.19 -10.38 8.73
C GLN A 380 -29.70 -8.98 9.07
N ILE A 381 -29.86 -8.16 8.04
CA ILE A 381 -30.50 -6.85 8.17
C ILE A 381 -31.92 -7.09 8.66
N ASN A 382 -32.21 -6.64 9.88
CA ASN A 382 -33.60 -6.50 10.31
C ASN A 382 -34.25 -5.54 9.31
N ASN A 383 -35.34 -5.97 8.63
CA ASN A 383 -36.15 -5.19 7.70
C ASN A 383 -36.66 -3.87 8.32
N ARG A 384 -35.77 -2.91 8.50
CA ARG A 384 -36.09 -1.52 8.81
C ARG A 384 -35.79 -0.74 7.54
N ASP A 385 -36.83 -0.12 6.98
CA ASP A 385 -36.71 0.94 5.99
C ASP A 385 -36.10 2.19 6.68
N GLU A 386 -34.85 2.10 7.13
CA GLU A 386 -34.11 3.25 7.65
C GLU A 386 -33.69 4.11 6.45
N ASN A 387 -34.32 5.28 6.33
CA ASN A 387 -34.09 6.26 5.25
C ASN A 387 -33.22 7.45 5.72
N ASP A 388 -32.66 7.41 6.94
CA ASP A 388 -31.71 8.44 7.39
C ASP A 388 -30.30 8.06 6.96
N TRP A 389 -29.75 8.81 6.02
CA TRP A 389 -28.42 8.61 5.46
C TRP A 389 -27.30 8.64 6.52
N LYS A 390 -27.51 9.35 7.65
CA LYS A 390 -26.54 9.39 8.74
C LYS A 390 -26.52 8.08 9.51
N GLU A 391 -27.68 7.46 9.70
CA GLU A 391 -27.80 6.14 10.32
C GLU A 391 -27.24 5.06 9.38
N ILE A 392 -27.52 5.15 8.07
CA ILE A 392 -26.90 4.27 7.05
C ILE A 392 -25.37 4.38 7.08
N LEU A 393 -24.83 5.60 7.09
CA LEU A 393 -23.38 5.83 7.18
C LEU A 393 -22.80 5.25 8.49
N TYR A 394 -23.54 5.36 9.59
CA TYR A 394 -23.15 4.83 10.89
C TYR A 394 -23.14 3.30 10.89
N GLU A 395 -24.16 2.65 10.34
CA GLU A 395 -24.24 1.19 10.18
C GLU A 395 -23.11 0.64 9.30
N VAL A 396 -22.85 1.26 8.15
CA VAL A 396 -21.71 0.88 7.30
C VAL A 396 -20.39 1.01 8.06
N ALA A 397 -20.21 2.09 8.82
CA ALA A 397 -19.00 2.30 9.60
C ALA A 397 -18.86 1.35 10.80
N LEU A 398 -19.96 0.87 11.39
CA LEU A 398 -19.94 -0.12 12.48
C LEU A 398 -19.51 -1.51 12.02
N ASN A 399 -19.86 -1.87 10.78
CA ASN A 399 -19.58 -3.18 10.20
C ASN A 399 -18.21 -3.24 9.48
N ASP A 400 -17.43 -2.17 9.54
CA ASP A 400 -16.10 -2.10 8.94
C ASP A 400 -14.99 -2.01 10.01
N GLU A 401 -14.01 -2.92 9.93
CA GLU A 401 -12.93 -3.03 10.93
C GLU A 401 -12.08 -1.76 11.10
N GLU A 402 -11.99 -0.92 10.07
CA GLU A 402 -11.21 0.31 10.06
C GLU A 402 -12.06 1.52 10.46
N LEU A 403 -13.24 1.69 9.86
CA LEU A 403 -14.14 2.82 10.11
C LEU A 403 -14.70 2.78 11.54
N VAL A 404 -14.94 1.61 12.12
CA VAL A 404 -15.49 1.47 13.47
C VAL A 404 -14.60 2.14 14.51
N ARG A 405 -13.28 2.14 14.29
CA ARG A 405 -12.29 2.80 15.18
C ARG A 405 -12.44 4.32 15.20
N ARG A 406 -13.10 4.89 14.19
CA ARG A 406 -13.30 6.34 14.00
C ARG A 406 -14.78 6.73 14.02
N ILE A 407 -15.65 5.87 14.52
CA ILE A 407 -17.10 6.02 14.44
C ILE A 407 -17.62 7.34 15.03
N VAL A 408 -17.06 7.80 16.15
CA VAL A 408 -17.42 9.09 16.78
C VAL A 408 -17.07 10.27 15.88
N THR A 409 -15.94 10.18 15.17
CA THR A 409 -15.46 11.19 14.24
C THR A 409 -16.30 11.19 12.96
N ILE A 410 -16.64 10.02 12.43
CA ILE A 410 -17.53 9.85 11.26
C ILE A 410 -18.92 10.43 11.56
N LYS A 411 -19.45 10.21 12.77
CA LYS A 411 -20.71 10.83 13.20
C LYS A 411 -20.64 12.35 13.23
N LYS A 412 -19.52 12.95 13.62
CA LYS A 412 -19.35 14.42 13.56
C LYS A 412 -19.22 14.91 12.12
N LEU A 413 -18.49 14.17 11.28
CA LEU A 413 -18.33 14.45 9.86
C LEU A 413 -19.68 14.50 9.14
N SER A 414 -20.64 13.63 9.46
CA SER A 414 -21.96 13.64 8.80
C SER A 414 -22.73 14.95 9.00
N TYR A 415 -22.63 15.58 10.17
CA TYR A 415 -23.20 16.93 10.38
C TYR A 415 -22.46 18.03 9.60
N ILE A 416 -21.14 17.89 9.41
CA ILE A 416 -20.36 18.83 8.60
C ILE A 416 -20.71 18.70 7.12
N ILE A 417 -20.89 17.47 6.64
CA ILE A 417 -21.36 17.20 5.27
C ILE A 417 -22.72 17.88 5.07
N GLU A 418 -23.67 17.65 5.97
CA GLU A 418 -25.00 18.29 5.88
C GLU A 418 -24.91 19.82 5.85
N ASP A 419 -24.15 20.43 6.76
CA ASP A 419 -23.96 21.90 6.82
C ASP A 419 -23.33 22.46 5.53
N ILE A 420 -22.33 21.77 4.96
CA ILE A 420 -21.69 22.19 3.70
C ILE A 420 -22.66 22.06 2.52
N PHE A 421 -23.47 21.01 2.48
CA PHE A 421 -24.45 20.82 1.41
C PHE A 421 -25.63 21.79 1.51
N GLU A 422 -26.14 22.06 2.71
CA GLU A 422 -27.25 23.01 2.92
C GLU A 422 -26.83 24.46 2.71
N TYR A 423 -25.56 24.79 2.92
CA TYR A 423 -25.00 26.09 2.59
C TYR A 423 -25.02 26.41 1.09
N ASN A 424 -25.04 25.39 0.24
CA ASN A 424 -24.89 25.53 -1.20
C ASN A 424 -26.24 25.40 -1.91
N GLU A 425 -27.06 26.44 -1.80
CA GLU A 425 -28.42 26.49 -2.38
C GLU A 425 -28.45 26.25 -3.91
N ASP A 426 -27.35 26.54 -4.62
CA ASP A 426 -27.20 26.35 -6.08
C ASP A 426 -26.68 24.97 -6.50
N MET A 427 -26.47 24.03 -5.56
CA MET A 427 -25.89 22.71 -5.84
C MET A 427 -26.96 21.72 -6.31
N ASP A 428 -27.17 21.65 -7.62
CA ASP A 428 -27.95 20.59 -8.25
C ASP A 428 -27.14 19.29 -8.37
N ILE A 429 -27.83 18.19 -8.71
CA ILE A 429 -27.25 16.84 -8.79
C ILE A 429 -26.04 16.78 -9.76
N ASP A 430 -26.10 17.51 -10.88
CA ASP A 430 -25.02 17.52 -11.89
C ASP A 430 -23.76 18.17 -11.32
N LYS A 431 -23.92 19.29 -10.58
CA LYS A 431 -22.81 19.97 -9.92
C LYS A 431 -22.23 19.17 -8.75
N ILE A 432 -23.06 18.47 -7.97
CA ILE A 432 -22.60 17.55 -6.92
C ILE A 432 -21.66 16.52 -7.54
N TRP A 433 -22.13 15.88 -8.62
CA TRP A 433 -21.39 14.83 -9.30
C TRP A 433 -20.05 15.36 -9.81
N LYS A 434 -20.04 16.50 -10.50
CA LYS A 434 -18.82 17.16 -10.99
C LYS A 434 -17.81 17.49 -9.89
N VAL A 435 -18.28 18.01 -8.74
CA VAL A 435 -17.42 18.31 -7.58
C VAL A 435 -16.77 17.05 -7.01
N ILE A 436 -17.53 15.95 -6.93
CA ILE A 436 -17.03 14.64 -6.49
C ILE A 436 -16.04 14.09 -7.51
N SER A 437 -16.36 14.08 -8.81
CA SER A 437 -15.46 13.61 -9.87
C SER A 437 -14.15 14.40 -9.91
N LEU A 438 -14.19 15.71 -9.66
CA LEU A 438 -12.98 16.53 -9.59
C LEU A 438 -12.09 16.14 -8.40
N SER A 439 -12.67 15.70 -7.29
CA SER A 439 -11.89 15.16 -6.16
C SER A 439 -11.29 13.77 -6.47
N ALA A 440 -11.75 13.06 -7.51
CA ALA A 440 -11.20 11.75 -7.90
C ALA A 440 -9.80 11.82 -8.52
N LEU A 441 -9.33 13.00 -8.93
CA LEU A 441 -8.06 13.19 -9.65
C LEU A 441 -6.81 12.70 -8.91
N THR A 442 -6.86 12.70 -7.58
CA THR A 442 -5.72 12.32 -6.71
C THR A 442 -5.94 10.97 -6.02
N ASN A 443 -7.01 10.28 -6.39
CA ASN A 443 -7.33 8.99 -5.82
C ASN A 443 -6.20 8.02 -6.19
N LEU A 444 -5.47 7.49 -5.20
CA LEU A 444 -4.56 6.36 -5.48
C LEU A 444 -5.37 5.13 -5.91
N SER A 445 -6.68 5.10 -5.58
CA SER A 445 -7.65 4.15 -6.12
C SER A 445 -7.89 4.31 -7.62
N TYR A 446 -7.38 5.35 -8.27
CA TYR A 446 -7.38 5.40 -9.75
C TYR A 446 -6.37 4.43 -10.38
N MET A 447 -5.59 3.69 -9.57
CA MET A 447 -4.88 2.47 -10.00
C MET A 447 -5.40 1.17 -9.37
N THR A 448 -6.50 1.23 -8.64
CA THR A 448 -7.33 0.05 -8.34
C THR A 448 -8.75 0.38 -8.80
N SER A 449 -9.00 0.09 -10.09
CA SER A 449 -10.29 0.12 -10.77
C SER A 449 -11.01 1.47 -10.85
N HIS A 450 -10.56 2.35 -11.75
CA HIS A 450 -11.49 3.04 -12.68
C HIS A 450 -11.60 2.23 -13.98
N ASN A 451 -11.81 0.93 -13.82
CA ASN A 451 -12.32 0.02 -14.82
C ASN A 451 -12.87 -1.19 -14.07
N ASP A 452 -14.03 -1.60 -14.56
CA ASP A 452 -14.80 -2.78 -14.21
C ASP A 452 -15.71 -2.61 -13.00
N PHE A 453 -17.01 -2.68 -13.29
CA PHE A 453 -18.00 -3.30 -12.40
C PHE A 453 -17.28 -4.49 -11.75
N GLU A 454 -16.89 -4.32 -10.48
CA GLU A 454 -16.06 -5.31 -9.79
C GLU A 454 -16.70 -6.67 -9.98
N TYR A 455 -15.89 -7.62 -10.45
CA TYR A 455 -16.29 -9.01 -10.64
C TYR A 455 -16.81 -9.53 -9.31
N ASN A 456 -18.14 -9.53 -9.14
CA ASN A 456 -18.76 -10.03 -7.93
C ASN A 456 -18.59 -11.56 -7.92
N GLY A 457 -17.58 -12.03 -7.18
CA GLY A 457 -17.24 -13.45 -7.07
C GLY A 457 -18.39 -14.32 -6.57
N ASP A 458 -19.35 -13.74 -5.84
CA ASP A 458 -20.52 -14.46 -5.35
C ASP A 458 -21.56 -14.72 -6.44
N ALA A 459 -21.76 -13.77 -7.38
CA ALA A 459 -22.61 -13.97 -8.56
C ALA A 459 -21.96 -14.94 -9.56
N TYR A 460 -20.61 -14.92 -9.67
CA TYR A 460 -19.86 -15.83 -10.54
C TYR A 460 -19.84 -17.29 -10.04
N ASN A 461 -19.98 -17.52 -8.73
CA ASN A 461 -20.02 -18.87 -8.18
C ASN A 461 -21.22 -19.68 -8.71
N GLN A 462 -22.35 -19.04 -9.04
CA GLN A 462 -23.52 -19.70 -9.63
C GLN A 462 -23.33 -20.07 -11.10
N SER A 463 -22.59 -19.27 -11.89
CA SER A 463 -22.30 -19.56 -13.30
C SER A 463 -21.15 -20.57 -13.50
N SER A 464 -20.40 -20.88 -12.44
CA SER A 464 -19.23 -21.76 -12.46
C SER A 464 -19.52 -23.22 -12.84
N GLU A 465 -20.77 -23.71 -12.74
CA GLU A 465 -21.10 -25.11 -13.05
C GLU A 465 -20.87 -25.47 -14.53
N THR A 466 -21.20 -24.57 -15.46
CA THR A 466 -21.02 -24.86 -16.91
C THR A 466 -19.54 -24.86 -17.29
N GLN A 467 -18.75 -23.95 -16.72
CA GLN A 467 -17.30 -23.89 -16.93
C GLN A 467 -16.57 -25.04 -16.23
N TYR A 468 -17.08 -25.51 -15.09
CA TYR A 468 -16.59 -26.69 -14.39
C TYR A 468 -16.80 -27.96 -15.22
N THR A 469 -18.02 -28.13 -15.76
CA THR A 469 -18.35 -29.28 -16.62
C THR A 469 -17.53 -29.30 -17.91
N GLN A 470 -17.26 -28.13 -18.50
CA GLN A 470 -16.39 -27.98 -19.69
C GLN A 470 -14.89 -28.13 -19.35
N GLY A 471 -14.47 -27.70 -18.15
CA GLY A 471 -13.10 -27.81 -17.64
C GLY A 471 -12.67 -29.26 -17.39
N ASN A 472 -13.60 -30.15 -17.04
CA ASN A 472 -13.35 -31.59 -16.93
C ASN A 472 -12.77 -32.18 -18.22
N ARG A 473 -13.20 -31.69 -19.40
CA ARG A 473 -12.69 -32.18 -20.68
C ARG A 473 -11.22 -31.81 -20.93
N LEU A 474 -10.80 -30.60 -20.54
CA LEU A 474 -9.38 -30.23 -20.60
C LEU A 474 -8.60 -31.12 -19.63
N LEU A 475 -9.07 -31.23 -18.38
CA LEU A 475 -8.46 -32.06 -17.34
C LEU A 475 -8.30 -33.51 -17.79
N ASP A 476 -9.29 -34.10 -18.45
CA ASP A 476 -9.29 -35.50 -18.93
C ASP A 476 -8.20 -35.82 -19.94
N ASN A 477 -7.72 -34.82 -20.67
CA ASN A 477 -6.63 -34.96 -21.64
C ASN A 477 -5.27 -34.58 -21.06
N VAL A 478 -5.20 -34.16 -19.80
CA VAL A 478 -3.95 -33.81 -19.11
C VAL A 478 -3.37 -35.03 -18.42
N ILE A 479 -2.12 -35.36 -18.75
CA ILE A 479 -1.34 -36.42 -18.12
C ILE A 479 -0.14 -35.79 -17.41
N LEU A 480 -0.13 -35.83 -16.08
CA LEU A 480 0.93 -35.25 -15.25
C LEU A 480 1.85 -36.34 -14.69
N LYS A 481 3.15 -36.14 -14.83
CA LYS A 481 4.17 -36.97 -14.18
C LYS A 481 4.29 -36.57 -12.70
N ASP A 482 4.84 -37.46 -11.90
CA ASP A 482 5.15 -37.15 -10.51
C ASP A 482 6.14 -35.98 -10.42
N ASP A 483 6.02 -35.18 -9.36
CA ASP A 483 6.86 -34.01 -9.07
C ASP A 483 6.84 -32.91 -10.16
N THR A 484 5.85 -32.91 -11.07
CA THR A 484 5.68 -31.86 -12.08
C THR A 484 5.43 -30.52 -11.40
N TYR A 485 6.14 -29.45 -11.80
CA TYR A 485 5.83 -28.09 -11.34
C TYR A 485 4.92 -27.37 -12.35
N VAL A 486 3.71 -27.06 -11.92
CA VAL A 486 2.63 -26.52 -12.74
C VAL A 486 2.43 -25.03 -12.49
N LEU A 487 2.13 -24.29 -13.56
CA LEU A 487 1.56 -22.94 -13.48
C LEU A 487 0.09 -22.98 -13.93
N ASP A 488 -0.82 -22.52 -13.08
CA ASP A 488 -2.23 -22.30 -13.44
C ASP A 488 -2.49 -20.80 -13.66
N VAL A 489 -2.84 -20.43 -14.89
CA VAL A 489 -3.03 -19.03 -15.32
C VAL A 489 -4.51 -18.70 -15.40
N GLY A 490 -4.95 -17.77 -14.56
CA GLY A 490 -6.37 -17.40 -14.44
C GLY A 490 -7.15 -18.45 -13.67
N CYS A 491 -6.68 -18.77 -12.45
CA CYS A 491 -7.21 -19.86 -11.65
C CYS A 491 -8.60 -19.61 -11.06
N GLY A 492 -9.10 -18.36 -11.08
CA GLY A 492 -10.37 -17.98 -10.50
C GLY A 492 -10.50 -18.42 -9.04
N ASN A 493 -11.61 -19.06 -8.69
CA ASN A 493 -11.88 -19.59 -7.35
C ASN A 493 -11.13 -20.90 -7.02
N GLY A 494 -10.18 -21.33 -7.87
CA GLY A 494 -9.29 -22.45 -7.61
C GLY A 494 -9.91 -23.86 -7.72
N LYS A 495 -11.19 -24.02 -8.10
CA LYS A 495 -11.83 -25.35 -8.21
C LYS A 495 -11.10 -26.27 -9.20
N THR A 496 -10.81 -25.78 -10.40
CA THR A 496 -10.09 -26.56 -11.43
C THR A 496 -8.63 -26.80 -11.06
N THR A 497 -7.99 -25.86 -10.35
CA THR A 497 -6.64 -26.02 -9.80
C THR A 497 -6.59 -27.17 -8.80
N ILE A 498 -7.59 -27.25 -7.91
CA ILE A 498 -7.73 -28.32 -6.92
C ILE A 498 -7.98 -29.67 -7.60
N ASP A 499 -8.82 -29.70 -8.64
CA ASP A 499 -9.09 -30.95 -9.37
C ASP A 499 -7.88 -31.42 -10.19
N LEU A 500 -7.08 -30.50 -10.74
CA LEU A 500 -5.79 -30.80 -11.35
C LEU A 500 -4.83 -31.43 -10.33
N PHE A 501 -4.75 -30.88 -9.11
CA PHE A 501 -3.95 -31.45 -8.03
C PHE A 501 -4.46 -32.83 -7.59
N LYS A 502 -5.77 -33.05 -7.54
CA LYS A 502 -6.34 -34.36 -7.17
C LYS A 502 -6.02 -35.47 -8.17
N LYS A 503 -5.72 -35.14 -9.44
CA LYS A 503 -5.26 -36.14 -10.43
C LYS A 503 -3.87 -36.70 -10.11
N ASN A 504 -2.98 -35.88 -9.56
CA ASN A 504 -1.69 -36.31 -9.07
C ASN A 504 -1.25 -35.42 -7.90
N ASN A 505 -1.36 -35.94 -6.67
CA ASN A 505 -1.09 -35.20 -5.44
C ASN A 505 0.42 -35.00 -5.13
N THR A 506 1.30 -35.44 -6.03
CA THR A 506 2.76 -35.22 -5.93
C THR A 506 3.22 -33.95 -6.67
N ILE A 507 2.34 -33.33 -7.47
CA ILE A 507 2.68 -32.11 -8.21
C ILE A 507 2.68 -30.89 -7.29
N ASN A 508 3.38 -29.83 -7.73
CA ASN A 508 3.31 -28.52 -7.10
C ASN A 508 2.66 -27.54 -8.08
N ILE A 509 1.85 -26.60 -7.58
CA ILE A 509 1.12 -25.65 -8.42
C ILE A 509 1.32 -24.22 -7.91
N ASP A 510 1.83 -23.34 -8.79
CA ASP A 510 1.68 -21.90 -8.64
C ASP A 510 0.45 -21.48 -9.46
N ALA A 511 -0.56 -20.93 -8.81
CA ALA A 511 -1.81 -20.53 -9.43
C ALA A 511 -2.05 -19.03 -9.19
N PHE A 512 -2.51 -18.30 -10.21
CA PHE A 512 -2.80 -16.89 -10.03
C PHE A 512 -4.00 -16.41 -10.82
N ASP A 513 -4.58 -15.32 -10.35
CA ASP A 513 -5.70 -14.62 -10.96
C ASP A 513 -5.54 -13.12 -10.72
N LEU A 514 -6.10 -12.29 -11.60
CA LEU A 514 -6.09 -10.84 -11.44
C LEU A 514 -7.00 -10.42 -10.27
N SER A 515 -8.08 -11.16 -10.03
CA SER A 515 -9.08 -10.84 -9.00
C SER A 515 -8.65 -11.31 -7.61
N LYS A 516 -8.53 -10.36 -6.67
CA LYS A 516 -8.24 -10.65 -5.27
C LYS A 516 -9.34 -11.47 -4.60
N SER A 517 -10.61 -11.16 -4.86
CA SER A 517 -11.75 -11.86 -4.27
C SER A 517 -11.77 -13.35 -4.69
N GLN A 518 -11.46 -13.64 -5.96
CA GLN A 518 -11.34 -15.00 -6.46
C GLN A 518 -10.22 -15.77 -5.78
N ILE A 519 -9.06 -15.13 -5.56
CA ILE A 519 -7.92 -15.73 -4.87
C ILE A 519 -8.22 -16.02 -3.39
N ASP A 520 -8.98 -15.16 -2.72
CA ASP A 520 -9.38 -15.38 -1.33
C ASP A 520 -10.34 -16.58 -1.23
N ILE A 521 -11.28 -16.73 -2.17
CA ILE A 521 -12.12 -17.93 -2.30
C ILE A 521 -11.28 -19.17 -2.63
N ALA A 522 -10.30 -19.06 -3.53
CA ALA A 522 -9.41 -20.17 -3.89
C ALA A 522 -8.61 -20.70 -2.69
N LYS A 523 -8.11 -19.79 -1.85
CA LYS A 523 -7.43 -20.15 -0.59
C LYS A 523 -8.38 -20.86 0.38
N LYS A 524 -9.63 -20.40 0.49
CA LYS A 524 -10.67 -21.06 1.30
C LYS A 524 -10.95 -22.48 0.78
N ASN A 525 -11.20 -22.63 -0.52
CA ASN A 525 -11.44 -23.93 -1.16
C ASN A 525 -10.26 -24.91 -0.97
N ARG A 526 -9.01 -24.41 -1.02
CA ARG A 526 -7.81 -25.21 -0.73
C ARG A 526 -7.81 -25.75 0.69
N LEU A 527 -8.14 -24.91 1.67
CA LEU A 527 -8.22 -25.28 3.08
C LEU A 527 -9.33 -26.32 3.32
N GLU A 528 -10.50 -26.13 2.72
CA GLU A 528 -11.63 -27.07 2.81
C GLU A 528 -11.30 -28.45 2.22
N ASN A 529 -10.42 -28.51 1.22
CA ASN A 529 -9.92 -29.76 0.64
C ASN A 529 -8.70 -30.35 1.37
N ASN A 530 -8.27 -29.76 2.49
CA ASN A 530 -7.10 -30.19 3.28
C ASN A 530 -5.78 -30.20 2.49
N ILE A 531 -5.60 -29.27 1.55
CA ILE A 531 -4.40 -29.20 0.71
C ILE A 531 -3.41 -28.17 1.29
N SER A 532 -2.15 -28.57 1.45
CA SER A 532 -1.09 -27.70 1.98
C SER A 532 -0.78 -26.54 1.03
N GLU A 533 -0.38 -25.39 1.60
CA GLU A 533 0.08 -24.23 0.82
C GLU A 533 1.41 -24.51 0.11
N LEU A 534 2.17 -25.51 0.59
CA LEU A 534 3.37 -25.96 -0.11
C LEU A 534 3.04 -26.64 -1.44
N ALA A 535 1.86 -27.27 -1.54
CA ALA A 535 1.42 -27.99 -2.73
C ALA A 535 0.72 -27.09 -3.75
N ILE A 536 -0.14 -26.16 -3.30
CA ILE A 536 -0.81 -25.17 -4.16
C ILE A 536 -0.67 -23.78 -3.56
N LYS A 537 -0.05 -22.87 -4.31
CA LYS A 537 0.14 -21.46 -3.94
C LYS A 537 -0.72 -20.57 -4.81
N PHE A 538 -1.55 -19.73 -4.19
CA PHE A 538 -2.44 -18.80 -4.88
C PHE A 538 -1.94 -17.36 -4.76
N TYR A 539 -1.83 -16.66 -5.89
CA TYR A 539 -1.34 -15.29 -5.97
C TYR A 539 -2.33 -14.36 -6.69
N VAL A 540 -2.43 -13.11 -6.22
CA VAL A 540 -3.07 -12.04 -7.00
C VAL A 540 -2.03 -11.50 -7.98
N LYS A 541 -2.26 -11.70 -9.28
CA LYS A 541 -1.29 -11.31 -10.32
C LYS A 541 -1.94 -11.17 -11.69
N ASP A 542 -1.50 -10.16 -12.45
CA ASP A 542 -1.83 -10.00 -13.86
C ASP A 542 -0.97 -10.94 -14.74
N ALA A 543 -1.64 -11.75 -15.58
CA ALA A 543 -1.01 -12.66 -16.54
C ALA A 543 -0.09 -11.93 -17.54
N ALA A 544 -0.42 -10.69 -17.93
CA ALA A 544 0.37 -9.90 -18.88
C ALA A 544 1.71 -9.41 -18.28
N THR A 545 1.89 -9.50 -16.95
CA THR A 545 3.08 -9.00 -16.24
C THR A 545 4.03 -10.11 -15.80
N ILE A 546 3.75 -11.37 -16.12
CA ILE A 546 4.63 -12.48 -15.72
C ILE A 546 5.97 -12.41 -16.46
N ASN A 547 7.06 -12.77 -15.78
CA ASN A 547 8.41 -12.81 -16.37
C ASN A 547 9.17 -14.05 -15.87
N TYR A 548 8.49 -15.20 -15.87
CA TYR A 548 9.10 -16.48 -15.52
C TYR A 548 9.92 -16.99 -16.70
N LYS A 549 11.07 -17.63 -16.41
CA LYS A 549 11.94 -18.22 -17.42
C LYS A 549 12.31 -19.64 -17.03
N ASN A 550 11.97 -20.62 -17.88
CA ASN A 550 12.30 -22.04 -17.71
C ASN A 550 11.99 -22.57 -16.29
N LYS A 551 10.82 -22.21 -15.75
CA LYS A 551 10.45 -22.51 -14.36
C LYS A 551 9.50 -23.70 -14.24
N TYR A 552 8.55 -23.84 -15.16
CA TYR A 552 7.46 -24.81 -15.04
C TYR A 552 7.59 -25.95 -16.05
N ASP A 553 7.20 -27.14 -15.63
CA ASP A 553 7.14 -28.34 -16.46
C ASP A 553 5.81 -28.41 -17.22
N PHE A 554 4.77 -27.78 -16.67
CA PHE A 554 3.44 -27.76 -17.24
C PHE A 554 2.76 -26.40 -17.04
N ILE A 555 2.04 -25.90 -18.03
CA ILE A 555 1.16 -24.74 -17.90
C ILE A 555 -0.26 -25.18 -18.20
N PHE A 556 -1.16 -24.84 -17.28
CA PHE A 556 -2.59 -25.07 -17.38
C PHE A 556 -3.31 -23.72 -17.40
N SER A 557 -4.35 -23.59 -18.22
CA SER A 557 -5.28 -22.46 -18.14
C SER A 557 -6.65 -22.88 -18.64
N ASN A 558 -7.69 -22.60 -17.86
CA ASN A 558 -9.06 -22.93 -18.21
C ASN A 558 -9.93 -21.68 -18.27
N ALA A 559 -10.50 -21.41 -19.44
CA ALA A 559 -11.48 -20.35 -19.68
C ALA A 559 -11.02 -18.94 -19.25
N SER A 560 -9.72 -18.64 -19.36
CA SER A 560 -9.17 -17.32 -18.99
C SER A 560 -8.50 -16.58 -20.16
N LEU A 561 -7.66 -17.27 -20.96
CA LEU A 561 -6.79 -16.58 -21.92
C LEU A 561 -7.51 -15.84 -23.07
N HIS A 562 -8.80 -16.13 -23.32
CA HIS A 562 -9.57 -15.38 -24.33
C HIS A 562 -9.84 -13.93 -23.93
N TRP A 563 -9.66 -13.55 -22.66
CA TRP A 563 -9.75 -12.16 -22.21
C TRP A 563 -8.49 -11.34 -22.53
N ILE A 564 -7.40 -11.98 -22.96
CA ILE A 564 -6.13 -11.32 -23.26
C ILE A 564 -6.02 -11.14 -24.77
N THR A 565 -6.32 -9.94 -25.25
CA THR A 565 -6.38 -9.63 -26.68
C THR A 565 -5.01 -9.63 -27.37
N ASP A 566 -3.94 -9.27 -26.66
CA ASP A 566 -2.56 -9.49 -27.12
C ASP A 566 -2.11 -10.94 -26.87
N ALA A 567 -2.75 -11.86 -27.60
CA ALA A 567 -2.51 -13.28 -27.47
C ALA A 567 -1.07 -13.68 -27.83
N THR A 568 -0.46 -13.03 -28.82
CA THR A 568 0.92 -13.33 -29.22
C THR A 568 1.90 -13.08 -28.08
N THR A 569 1.79 -11.94 -27.40
CA THR A 569 2.62 -11.65 -26.21
C THR A 569 2.33 -12.64 -25.09
N MET A 570 1.05 -12.90 -24.80
CA MET A 570 0.66 -13.83 -23.75
C MET A 570 1.25 -15.23 -23.95
N TYR A 571 1.03 -15.84 -25.13
CA TYR A 571 1.57 -17.17 -25.42
C TYR A 571 3.11 -17.18 -25.48
N THR A 572 3.75 -16.06 -25.83
CA THR A 572 5.22 -15.91 -25.73
C THR A 572 5.70 -15.93 -24.27
N LEU A 573 4.98 -15.27 -23.36
CA LEU A 573 5.29 -15.32 -21.92
C LEU A 573 5.11 -16.75 -21.36
N LEU A 574 4.06 -17.46 -21.78
CA LEU A 574 3.85 -18.87 -21.40
C LEU A 574 4.96 -19.77 -21.94
N TYR A 575 5.36 -19.59 -23.20
CA TYR A 575 6.50 -20.29 -23.78
C TYR A 575 7.78 -20.04 -22.99
N ASN A 576 8.07 -18.80 -22.62
CA ASN A 576 9.25 -18.47 -21.82
C ASN A 576 9.22 -19.11 -20.43
N ALA A 577 8.04 -19.16 -19.81
CA ALA A 577 7.85 -19.74 -18.48
C ALA A 577 8.07 -21.26 -18.43
N LEU A 578 7.78 -21.98 -19.53
CA LEU A 578 8.03 -23.43 -19.64
C LEU A 578 9.52 -23.76 -19.70
N LYS A 579 9.92 -24.88 -19.10
CA LYS A 579 11.22 -25.54 -19.35
C LYS A 579 11.23 -26.19 -20.74
N SER A 580 12.43 -26.51 -21.25
CA SER A 580 12.57 -27.41 -22.41
C SER A 580 11.92 -28.76 -22.10
N GLY A 581 11.11 -29.28 -23.03
CA GLY A 581 10.25 -30.44 -22.85
C GLY A 581 8.93 -30.18 -22.11
N GLY A 582 8.71 -28.95 -21.64
CA GLY A 582 7.50 -28.57 -20.91
C GLY A 582 6.26 -28.52 -21.79
N GLN A 583 5.08 -28.73 -21.19
CA GLN A 583 3.81 -28.87 -21.92
C GLN A 583 2.81 -27.76 -21.57
N LEU A 584 1.96 -27.41 -22.53
CA LEU A 584 0.89 -26.44 -22.40
C LEU A 584 -0.46 -27.15 -22.62
N ALA A 585 -1.43 -26.88 -21.75
CA ALA A 585 -2.83 -27.25 -21.95
C ALA A 585 -3.74 -26.06 -21.64
N VAL A 586 -4.48 -25.58 -22.64
CA VAL A 586 -5.37 -24.41 -22.53
C VAL A 586 -6.76 -24.75 -23.05
N HIS A 587 -7.78 -24.28 -22.35
CA HIS A 587 -9.15 -24.22 -22.85
C HIS A 587 -9.59 -22.76 -22.96
N GLN A 588 -10.10 -22.36 -24.13
CA GLN A 588 -10.60 -21.00 -24.36
C GLN A 588 -11.74 -20.95 -25.38
N GLY A 589 -12.40 -19.81 -25.49
CA GLY A 589 -13.43 -19.57 -26.51
C GLY A 589 -12.83 -19.58 -27.92
N GLY A 590 -13.54 -20.19 -28.86
CA GLY A 590 -13.20 -20.19 -30.28
C GLY A 590 -14.04 -19.21 -31.08
N TYR A 591 -13.70 -19.07 -32.36
CA TYR A 591 -14.33 -18.17 -33.32
C TYR A 591 -15.86 -18.08 -33.18
N LYS A 592 -16.35 -16.84 -33.03
CA LYS A 592 -17.77 -16.48 -32.88
C LYS A 592 -18.50 -17.15 -31.71
N SER A 593 -17.79 -17.58 -30.66
CA SER A 593 -18.45 -18.06 -29.45
C SER A 593 -19.45 -17.01 -28.95
N TYR A 594 -20.69 -17.44 -28.68
CA TYR A 594 -21.78 -16.61 -28.17
C TYR A 594 -22.27 -15.48 -29.08
N TYR A 595 -21.99 -15.53 -30.40
CA TYR A 595 -22.31 -14.40 -31.27
C TYR A 595 -23.79 -13.97 -31.23
N GLY A 596 -24.75 -14.92 -31.11
CA GLY A 596 -26.16 -14.59 -31.04
C GLY A 596 -26.57 -13.89 -29.74
N LEU A 597 -25.87 -14.17 -28.63
CA LEU A 597 -26.05 -13.46 -27.36
C LEU A 597 -25.43 -12.06 -27.44
N HIS A 598 -24.27 -11.92 -28.09
CA HIS A 598 -23.70 -10.61 -28.41
C HIS A 598 -24.66 -9.78 -29.29
N ASP A 599 -25.28 -10.37 -30.31
CA ASP A 599 -26.29 -9.71 -31.15
C ASP A 599 -27.50 -9.24 -30.33
N ALA A 600 -27.93 -10.04 -29.33
CA ALA A 600 -29.01 -9.65 -28.41
C ALA A 600 -28.64 -8.40 -27.59
N VAL A 601 -27.39 -8.31 -27.11
CA VAL A 601 -26.89 -7.11 -26.41
C VAL A 601 -26.84 -5.91 -27.33
N LEU A 602 -26.36 -6.08 -28.58
CA LEU A 602 -26.31 -4.98 -29.55
C LEU A 602 -27.71 -4.45 -29.90
N LYS A 603 -28.71 -5.33 -30.00
CA LYS A 603 -30.12 -4.93 -30.14
C LYS A 603 -30.63 -4.19 -28.90
N ALA A 604 -30.28 -4.66 -27.69
CA ALA A 604 -30.65 -3.99 -26.45
C ALA A 604 -30.06 -2.57 -26.37
N ILE A 605 -28.78 -2.42 -26.76
CA ILE A 605 -28.10 -1.12 -26.88
C ILE A 605 -28.83 -0.23 -27.89
N ASP A 606 -29.33 -0.79 -28.99
CA ASP A 606 -30.08 -0.04 -30.00
C ASP A 606 -31.43 0.46 -29.47
N HIS A 607 -32.22 -0.43 -28.85
CA HIS A 607 -33.51 -0.11 -28.26
C HIS A 607 -33.42 0.97 -27.17
N LEU A 608 -32.34 0.97 -26.40
CA LEU A 608 -32.09 1.94 -25.33
C LEU A 608 -31.42 3.23 -25.81
N SER A 609 -31.08 3.32 -27.11
CA SER A 609 -30.35 4.44 -27.70
C SER A 609 -28.98 4.69 -27.05
N TYR A 610 -28.26 3.61 -26.71
CA TYR A 610 -26.95 3.65 -26.02
C TYR A 610 -25.74 3.55 -26.97
N GLN A 611 -25.95 3.61 -28.29
CA GLN A 611 -24.90 3.40 -29.30
C GLN A 611 -23.71 4.35 -29.13
N SER A 612 -23.94 5.58 -28.65
CA SER A 612 -22.89 6.57 -28.42
C SER A 612 -21.85 6.15 -27.36
N TYR A 613 -22.20 5.24 -26.44
CA TYR A 613 -21.24 4.72 -25.45
C TYR A 613 -20.29 3.66 -26.04
N TYR A 614 -20.53 3.21 -27.26
CA TYR A 614 -19.77 2.15 -27.91
C TYR A 614 -19.16 2.59 -29.25
N SER A 615 -19.22 3.89 -29.59
CA SER A 615 -18.48 4.43 -30.74
C SER A 615 -16.98 4.25 -30.50
N ASP A 616 -16.31 3.53 -31.40
CA ASP A 616 -14.88 3.20 -31.33
C ASP A 616 -14.48 2.20 -30.23
N TRP A 617 -15.41 1.34 -29.81
CA TRP A 617 -15.12 0.24 -28.87
C TRP A 617 -15.40 -1.13 -29.49
N GLU A 618 -14.45 -2.05 -29.30
CA GLU A 618 -14.60 -3.45 -29.65
C GLU A 618 -14.69 -4.29 -28.38
N TYR A 619 -15.51 -5.34 -28.42
CA TYR A 619 -15.65 -6.26 -27.31
C TYR A 619 -14.32 -6.99 -27.06
N PRO A 620 -13.71 -6.91 -25.86
CA PRO A 620 -12.29 -7.22 -25.64
C PRO A 620 -12.05 -8.72 -25.46
N VAL A 621 -12.21 -9.51 -26.52
CA VAL A 621 -11.93 -10.95 -26.51
C VAL A 621 -11.15 -11.41 -27.72
N PHE A 622 -10.33 -12.42 -27.50
CA PHE A 622 -9.64 -13.17 -28.53
C PHE A 622 -10.32 -14.53 -28.74
N TYR A 623 -11.14 -14.62 -29.81
CA TYR A 623 -11.83 -15.84 -30.23
C TYR A 623 -11.29 -16.33 -31.58
N PRO A 624 -10.15 -17.04 -31.60
CA PRO A 624 -9.54 -17.51 -32.84
C PRO A 624 -10.27 -18.71 -33.42
N THR A 625 -10.09 -18.93 -34.71
CA THR A 625 -10.30 -20.22 -35.36
C THR A 625 -9.23 -21.23 -34.91
N LYS A 626 -9.44 -22.50 -35.22
CA LYS A 626 -8.45 -23.55 -34.97
C LYS A 626 -7.12 -23.23 -35.66
N GLU A 627 -7.21 -22.86 -36.93
CA GLU A 627 -6.07 -22.61 -37.81
C GLU A 627 -5.26 -21.38 -37.35
N GLU A 628 -5.93 -20.30 -36.94
CA GLU A 628 -5.28 -19.12 -36.38
C GLU A 628 -4.54 -19.44 -35.06
N MET A 629 -5.13 -20.27 -34.22
CA MET A 629 -4.51 -20.71 -32.96
C MET A 629 -3.29 -21.59 -33.21
N GLU A 630 -3.37 -22.55 -34.15
CA GLU A 630 -2.23 -23.40 -34.55
C GLU A 630 -1.09 -22.56 -35.13
N GLN A 631 -1.41 -21.58 -35.97
CA GLN A 631 -0.43 -20.66 -36.55
C GLN A 631 0.25 -19.80 -35.48
N LEU A 632 -0.51 -19.24 -34.53
CA LEU A 632 0.03 -18.43 -33.44
C LEU A 632 1.01 -19.23 -32.59
N LEU A 633 0.64 -20.45 -32.18
CA LEU A 633 1.52 -21.32 -31.39
C LEU A 633 2.81 -21.65 -32.14
N SER A 634 2.70 -21.95 -33.44
CA SER A 634 3.86 -22.23 -34.29
C SER A 634 4.77 -21.01 -34.44
N GLN A 635 4.22 -19.79 -34.51
CA GLN A 635 5.00 -18.55 -34.61
C GLN A 635 5.74 -18.24 -33.31
N VAL A 636 5.13 -18.50 -32.15
CA VAL A 636 5.76 -18.35 -30.84
C VAL A 636 6.91 -19.35 -30.65
N GLY A 637 6.82 -20.51 -31.31
CA GLY A 637 7.87 -21.54 -31.31
C GLY A 637 7.46 -22.86 -30.66
N PHE A 638 6.19 -23.02 -30.28
CA PHE A 638 5.69 -24.29 -29.79
C PHE A 638 5.74 -25.40 -30.86
N LYS A 639 5.84 -26.65 -30.38
CA LYS A 639 5.90 -27.88 -31.17
C LYS A 639 4.83 -28.86 -30.68
N ASP A 640 4.62 -29.96 -31.42
CA ASP A 640 3.58 -30.95 -31.13
C ASP A 640 2.20 -30.30 -30.90
N ILE A 641 1.86 -29.31 -31.73
CA ILE A 641 0.63 -28.51 -31.56
C ILE A 641 -0.58 -29.37 -31.95
N SER A 642 -1.55 -29.44 -31.05
CA SER A 642 -2.86 -30.06 -31.26
C SER A 642 -3.95 -29.15 -30.74
N VAL A 643 -4.78 -28.64 -31.65
CA VAL A 643 -5.96 -27.85 -31.30
C VAL A 643 -7.23 -28.63 -31.65
N ILE A 644 -8.01 -28.96 -30.62
CA ILE A 644 -9.32 -29.59 -30.75
C ILE A 644 -10.36 -28.48 -30.77
N SER A 645 -11.17 -28.44 -31.82
CA SER A 645 -12.24 -27.45 -32.01
C SER A 645 -13.59 -28.13 -31.86
N GLU A 646 -14.42 -27.57 -30.99
CA GLU A 646 -15.74 -28.11 -30.66
C GLU A 646 -16.80 -27.03 -30.73
N THR A 647 -17.83 -27.29 -31.52
CA THR A 647 -18.97 -26.41 -31.70
C THR A 647 -20.24 -27.08 -31.21
N ASN A 648 -21.14 -26.28 -30.63
CA ASN A 648 -22.44 -26.74 -30.15
C ASN A 648 -23.48 -25.64 -30.40
N ASP A 649 -24.70 -26.01 -30.73
CA ASP A 649 -25.82 -25.07 -30.95
C ASP A 649 -26.30 -24.38 -29.64
N GLY A 650 -25.77 -24.82 -28.49
CA GLY A 650 -25.99 -24.24 -27.18
C GLY A 650 -27.29 -24.68 -26.52
N THR A 651 -28.12 -25.46 -27.21
CA THR A 651 -29.46 -25.87 -26.76
C THR A 651 -29.43 -26.81 -25.55
N ALA A 652 -28.31 -27.48 -25.32
CA ALA A 652 -28.10 -28.39 -24.20
C ALA A 652 -27.77 -27.68 -22.87
N TYR A 653 -27.54 -26.36 -22.87
CA TYR A 653 -27.15 -25.59 -21.68
C TYR A 653 -28.32 -24.74 -21.17
N ASN A 654 -29.02 -25.24 -20.14
CA ASN A 654 -30.25 -24.61 -19.62
C ASN A 654 -30.06 -23.16 -19.11
N ASN A 655 -28.85 -22.76 -18.73
CA ASN A 655 -28.58 -21.45 -18.10
C ASN A 655 -27.60 -20.58 -18.92
N LEU A 656 -27.48 -20.80 -20.24
CA LEU A 656 -26.46 -20.10 -21.03
C LEU A 656 -26.69 -18.57 -21.10
N VAL A 657 -27.95 -18.14 -21.18
CA VAL A 657 -28.33 -16.71 -21.19
C VAL A 657 -27.91 -16.02 -19.89
N GLU A 658 -28.15 -16.67 -18.75
CA GLU A 658 -27.77 -16.19 -17.41
C GLU A 658 -26.26 -16.19 -17.23
N ASN A 659 -25.57 -17.27 -17.64
CA ASN A 659 -24.12 -17.35 -17.59
C ASN A 659 -23.45 -16.24 -18.42
N PHE A 660 -24.00 -15.96 -19.60
CA PHE A 660 -23.53 -14.86 -20.44
C PHE A 660 -23.77 -13.51 -19.75
N CYS A 661 -24.95 -13.29 -19.15
CA CYS A 661 -25.24 -12.07 -18.38
C CYS A 661 -24.24 -11.86 -17.24
N ASN A 662 -23.88 -12.93 -16.52
CA ASN A 662 -23.04 -12.85 -15.33
C ASN A 662 -21.54 -12.73 -15.63
N ALA A 663 -21.12 -12.92 -16.88
CA ALA A 663 -19.71 -12.90 -17.25
C ALA A 663 -19.46 -12.08 -18.51
N SER A 664 -20.02 -12.51 -19.64
CA SER A 664 -19.77 -11.92 -20.95
C SER A 664 -20.53 -10.60 -21.18
N LEU A 665 -21.55 -10.27 -20.40
CA LEU A 665 -22.20 -8.97 -20.48
C LEU A 665 -21.41 -7.87 -19.77
N LEU A 666 -20.54 -8.21 -18.81
CA LEU A 666 -19.81 -7.25 -17.98
C LEU A 666 -19.03 -6.20 -18.79
N PRO A 667 -18.26 -6.55 -19.85
CA PRO A 667 -17.56 -5.53 -20.63
C PRO A 667 -18.50 -4.51 -21.29
N TYR A 668 -19.72 -4.90 -21.65
CA TYR A 668 -20.73 -3.97 -22.14
C TYR A 668 -21.23 -3.04 -21.04
N LEU A 669 -21.49 -3.57 -19.85
CA LEU A 669 -21.96 -2.80 -18.69
C LEU A 669 -20.91 -1.80 -18.22
N ASN A 670 -19.63 -2.16 -18.32
CA ASN A 670 -18.49 -1.31 -17.95
C ASN A 670 -18.37 -0.04 -18.82
N ARG A 671 -18.99 -0.04 -20.02
CA ARG A 671 -19.05 1.14 -20.89
C ARG A 671 -20.12 2.15 -20.50
N LEU A 672 -21.10 1.74 -19.70
CA LEU A 672 -22.20 2.60 -19.30
C LEU A 672 -21.83 3.39 -18.04
N PRO A 673 -22.15 4.69 -17.98
CA PRO A 673 -21.66 5.58 -16.93
C PRO A 673 -22.44 5.50 -15.60
N LYS A 674 -23.63 4.88 -15.60
CA LYS A 674 -24.57 4.90 -14.45
C LYS A 674 -25.19 3.51 -14.24
N ASP A 675 -25.49 3.16 -13.00
CA ASP A 675 -26.09 1.86 -12.66
C ASP A 675 -27.48 1.67 -13.27
N ASP A 676 -28.33 2.71 -13.27
CA ASP A 676 -29.64 2.64 -13.93
C ASP A 676 -29.55 2.27 -15.43
N PHE A 677 -28.47 2.70 -16.11
CA PHE A 677 -28.23 2.38 -17.52
C PHE A 677 -27.82 0.91 -17.66
N ARG A 678 -26.99 0.41 -16.75
CA ARG A 678 -26.57 -0.99 -16.70
C ARG A 678 -27.75 -1.90 -16.40
N GLU A 679 -28.58 -1.56 -15.42
CA GLU A 679 -29.81 -2.28 -15.09
C GLU A 679 -30.81 -2.27 -16.27
N ALA A 680 -30.98 -1.13 -16.93
CA ALA A 680 -31.81 -1.04 -18.13
C ALA A 680 -31.28 -1.96 -19.24
N LEU A 681 -29.96 -2.00 -19.47
CA LEU A 681 -29.36 -2.88 -20.47
C LEU A 681 -29.54 -4.36 -20.11
N ILE A 682 -29.33 -4.74 -18.84
CA ILE A 682 -29.56 -6.12 -18.37
C ILE A 682 -31.02 -6.52 -18.59
N LYS A 683 -31.96 -5.67 -18.17
CA LYS A 683 -33.40 -5.93 -18.29
C LYS A 683 -33.83 -6.06 -19.75
N GLU A 684 -33.32 -5.20 -20.62
CA GLU A 684 -33.64 -5.25 -22.04
C GLU A 684 -32.99 -6.46 -22.73
N TYR A 685 -31.76 -6.82 -22.36
CA TYR A 685 -31.12 -8.06 -22.81
C TYR A 685 -31.94 -9.30 -22.46
N TYR A 686 -32.41 -9.42 -21.20
CA TYR A 686 -33.30 -10.53 -20.80
C TYR A 686 -34.62 -10.50 -21.57
N ARG A 687 -35.24 -9.33 -21.71
CA ARG A 687 -36.48 -9.18 -22.48
C ARG A 687 -36.32 -9.68 -23.92
N ILE A 688 -35.21 -9.35 -24.59
CA ILE A 688 -34.91 -9.82 -25.94
C ILE A 688 -34.71 -11.34 -25.94
N CYS A 689 -33.93 -11.88 -25.00
CA CYS A 689 -33.67 -13.32 -24.92
C CYS A 689 -34.93 -14.16 -24.64
N GLU A 690 -35.92 -13.61 -23.93
CA GLU A 690 -37.19 -14.29 -23.64
C GLU A 690 -38.19 -14.23 -24.80
N ASN A 691 -38.17 -13.16 -25.61
CA ASN A 691 -39.22 -12.89 -26.60
C ASN A 691 -38.80 -13.12 -28.05
N GLU A 692 -37.49 -13.26 -28.32
CA GLU A 692 -36.95 -13.49 -29.66
C GLU A 692 -36.16 -14.80 -29.73
N PRO A 693 -36.13 -15.48 -30.89
CA PRO A 693 -35.27 -16.65 -31.07
C PRO A 693 -33.79 -16.22 -31.08
N ILE A 694 -33.05 -16.63 -30.05
CA ILE A 694 -31.61 -16.33 -29.93
C ILE A 694 -30.77 -17.54 -30.33
N ASN A 695 -29.71 -17.28 -31.10
CA ASN A 695 -28.72 -18.31 -31.40
C ASN A 695 -27.74 -18.47 -30.22
N LEU A 696 -27.73 -19.65 -29.62
CA LEU A 696 -26.91 -19.98 -28.45
C LEU A 696 -25.57 -20.63 -28.81
N TYR A 697 -25.10 -20.48 -30.06
CA TYR A 697 -23.88 -21.09 -30.56
C TYR A 697 -22.68 -20.88 -29.62
N THR A 698 -22.02 -21.98 -29.30
CA THR A 698 -20.79 -22.00 -28.51
C THR A 698 -19.68 -22.66 -29.31
N HIS A 699 -18.47 -22.12 -29.19
CA HIS A 699 -17.27 -22.68 -29.81
C HIS A 699 -16.16 -22.69 -28.77
N ARG A 700 -15.54 -23.85 -28.57
CA ARG A 700 -14.44 -24.07 -27.64
C ARG A 700 -13.23 -24.65 -28.34
N LEU A 701 -12.06 -24.18 -27.94
CA LEU A 701 -10.78 -24.72 -28.34
C LEU A 701 -10.09 -25.35 -27.12
N TYR A 702 -9.62 -26.58 -27.28
CA TYR A 702 -8.73 -27.25 -26.35
C TYR A 702 -7.37 -27.39 -27.03
N ILE A 703 -6.38 -26.72 -26.45
CA ILE A 703 -5.08 -26.44 -27.05
C ILE A 703 -4.02 -27.20 -26.27
N PHE A 704 -3.22 -28.00 -26.97
CA PHE A 704 -2.09 -28.73 -26.42
C PHE A 704 -0.85 -28.43 -27.24
N ALA A 705 0.28 -28.16 -26.58
CA ALA A 705 1.54 -27.91 -27.26
C ALA A 705 2.74 -28.16 -26.33
N LYS A 706 3.95 -28.19 -26.89
CA LYS A 706 5.20 -28.38 -26.13
C LYS A 706 6.25 -27.35 -26.48
N LYS A 707 7.13 -27.07 -25.52
CA LYS A 707 8.38 -26.35 -25.73
C LYS A 707 9.51 -27.32 -25.97
N GLU A 708 10.27 -27.15 -27.05
CA GLU A 708 11.50 -27.91 -27.30
C GLU A 708 12.73 -27.23 -26.69
#